data_AF-A0AAU4UAV9-F1
#
_entry.id   AF-A0AAU4UAV9-F1
#
_cell.length_a   1.000
_cell.length_b   1.000
_cell.length_c   1.000
_cell.angle_alpha   90.00
_cell.angle_beta   90.00
_cell.angle_gamma   90.00
#
_symmetry.space_group_name_H-M   'P 1'
#
loop_
_entity.id
_entity.type
_entity.pdbx_description
1 polymer ?
#
loop_
_entity_poly.entity_id
_entity_poly.type
_entity_poly.pdbx_seq_one_letter_code
_entity_poly.pdbx_strand_id
1 'polypeptide(L)'
;MYAQQSVQSVKASYAAAQAAAKATQTAVNAAKATAADSKAQFALSQTQAHALNTEFRRAAAQEAAAQAKAAATAAAAQATEAATNATKARTAQTTAETAEQTAKTGAAKAKSERGKAEAARDTAKAEHANATRERGKASDAESRAQADRDAAATARSAAETAGVTAYTKLETAEDAEADAYRAREAARNAEVDKQAKLSRASALEAAAAAAAGSASAGEARTAATEARTAANSATGAATSARANANIASDAAVAARAAATRADGAASRAQAAADAAAAAALTTHAAAVTAHAAAATAIAAATAAQKNAAAAEVEAKKAAAAAVTARTEATAAQEEATKTASWSAITAGQAYAASEAATAARDSAAEVIKPANDAINIGTPYKEADSSAAFAVLVGQTSMTLAEQQAAAAKAKSDDAAKAAAAAKALADKAAGDAKAAATAASAAAADAAKAALSVAAAQASAAAAAKSAAAAKKADTSAQNYDAQAGADANYAQLAATTAKSEAAAADNEATAAERDAAGANTAATAAESDATSARGTAAQAEKDADAAETAAANADGSAKEADKAADSAEEQERKDQETARKAAMATGDTGVLGADQGPALSADDEAILLAECGQGCVDDYRQARAALAMTIVEWLQANGADILLEVIGVDNIKRCIGEYDVESCLWSFVDVGTLFAVVGKIPAVSKAVVRVATGIAKFFEKAEWAKRTMERLRQIIKLAKKLPKPSCLDKSLARTAGTGQMASSLAQSADVPKIPCLTLLTAGKNFKAHYLSHKSLLEDVLGKKYPKWKDDEGATFLIDLLEMIRSGKFVYKGMGTLNKTAGPGLIFRGEGLTLVLKAPGEFWTLLKSGTGMDLKIVMVG
;
A
#
# COMPACT_ATOMS: atom_id res chain seq x y z
N MET A 1 -15.28 194.61 26.93
CA MET A 1 -15.96 193.34 26.60
C MET A 1 -15.07 192.35 25.83
N TYR A 2 -14.37 192.75 24.75
CA TYR A 2 -13.48 191.86 23.96
C TYR A 2 -12.37 191.13 24.76
N ALA A 3 -11.75 191.79 25.75
CA ALA A 3 -10.70 191.18 26.58
C ALA A 3 -11.20 190.08 27.55
N GLN A 4 -12.48 190.12 27.94
CA GLN A 4 -13.08 189.12 28.84
C GLN A 4 -13.58 187.90 28.05
N GLN A 5 -14.08 188.12 26.82
CA GLN A 5 -14.47 187.08 25.87
C GLN A 5 -13.28 186.24 25.37
N SER A 6 -12.14 186.88 25.07
CA SER A 6 -10.92 186.18 24.64
C SER A 6 -10.35 185.26 25.72
N VAL A 7 -10.34 185.70 26.99
CA VAL A 7 -9.89 184.87 28.13
C VAL A 7 -10.77 183.63 28.32
N GLN A 8 -12.10 183.76 28.18
CA GLN A 8 -13.01 182.62 28.28
C GLN A 8 -12.87 181.67 27.09
N SER A 9 -12.65 182.19 25.88
CA SER A 9 -12.42 181.38 24.67
C SER A 9 -11.10 180.59 24.75
N VAL A 10 -10.05 181.17 25.33
CA VAL A 10 -8.78 180.46 25.61
C VAL A 10 -8.98 179.35 26.64
N LYS A 11 -9.74 179.60 27.72
CA LYS A 11 -10.07 178.58 28.73
C LYS A 11 -10.91 177.44 28.15
N ALA A 12 -11.91 177.75 27.32
CA ALA A 12 -12.71 176.75 26.61
C ALA A 12 -11.83 175.92 25.66
N SER A 13 -10.91 176.56 24.92
CA SER A 13 -9.99 175.87 24.01
C SER A 13 -8.99 174.97 24.74
N TYR A 14 -8.50 175.39 25.91
CA TYR A 14 -7.64 174.56 26.75
C TYR A 14 -8.38 173.34 27.33
N ALA A 15 -9.63 173.53 27.77
CA ALA A 15 -10.49 172.43 28.20
C ALA A 15 -10.81 171.48 27.04
N ALA A 16 -11.07 172.01 25.84
CA ALA A 16 -11.29 171.22 24.62
C ALA A 16 -10.05 170.40 24.22
N ALA A 17 -8.85 170.98 24.30
CA ALA A 17 -7.59 170.29 24.03
C ALA A 17 -7.34 169.15 25.04
N GLN A 18 -7.64 169.36 26.32
CA GLN A 18 -7.57 168.31 27.33
C GLN A 18 -8.60 167.19 27.07
N ALA A 19 -9.84 167.54 26.68
CA ALA A 19 -10.86 166.58 26.31
C ALA A 19 -10.45 165.74 25.09
N ALA A 20 -9.90 166.37 24.05
CA ALA A 20 -9.40 165.70 22.85
C ALA A 20 -8.19 164.80 23.14
N ALA A 21 -7.26 165.23 24.00
CA ALA A 21 -6.12 164.42 24.42
C ALA A 21 -6.57 163.16 25.19
N LYS A 22 -7.53 163.30 26.10
CA LYS A 22 -8.11 162.18 26.84
C LYS A 22 -8.94 161.25 25.95
N ALA A 23 -9.69 161.78 24.98
CA ALA A 23 -10.39 160.98 23.97
C ALA A 23 -9.42 160.21 23.06
N THR A 24 -8.27 160.82 22.72
CA THR A 24 -7.18 160.13 21.99
C THR A 24 -6.56 159.02 22.83
N GLN A 25 -6.35 159.25 24.13
CA GLN A 25 -5.88 158.23 25.06
C GLN A 25 -6.86 157.03 25.14
N THR A 26 -8.17 157.31 25.16
CA THR A 26 -9.22 156.28 25.06
C THR A 26 -9.13 155.50 23.76
N ALA A 27 -8.96 156.16 22.61
CA ALA A 27 -8.82 155.49 21.32
C ALA A 27 -7.55 154.61 21.27
N VAL A 28 -6.43 155.05 21.86
CA VAL A 28 -5.20 154.25 21.98
C VAL A 28 -5.44 152.99 22.83
N ASN A 29 -6.14 153.12 23.96
CA ASN A 29 -6.47 151.98 24.81
C ASN A 29 -7.47 151.03 24.13
N ALA A 30 -8.44 151.56 23.36
CA ALA A 30 -9.34 150.76 22.54
C ALA A 30 -8.63 150.01 21.40
N ALA A 31 -7.61 150.63 20.78
CA ALA A 31 -6.76 149.98 19.79
C ALA A 31 -5.93 148.85 20.41
N LYS A 32 -5.39 149.05 21.64
CA LYS A 32 -4.72 147.98 22.40
C LYS A 32 -5.66 146.82 22.72
N ALA A 33 -6.91 147.11 23.12
CA ALA A 33 -7.93 146.08 23.35
C ALA A 33 -8.24 145.29 22.07
N THR A 34 -8.35 145.96 20.92
CA THR A 34 -8.56 145.34 19.61
C THR A 34 -7.39 144.46 19.17
N ALA A 35 -6.16 144.92 19.39
CA ALA A 35 -4.95 144.15 19.06
C ALA A 35 -4.82 142.90 19.96
N ALA A 36 -5.14 143.03 21.25
CA ALA A 36 -5.17 141.90 22.19
C ALA A 36 -6.27 140.89 21.83
N ASP A 37 -7.49 141.34 21.49
CA ASP A 37 -8.56 140.48 20.96
C ASP A 37 -8.11 139.74 19.69
N SER A 38 -7.53 140.44 18.72
CA SER A 38 -7.04 139.79 17.48
C SER A 38 -6.01 138.69 17.76
N LYS A 39 -5.10 138.92 18.73
CA LYS A 39 -4.15 137.90 19.18
C LYS A 39 -4.84 136.75 19.93
N ALA A 40 -5.88 137.03 20.72
CA ALA A 40 -6.70 136.02 21.38
C ALA A 40 -7.42 135.13 20.35
N GLN A 41 -8.00 135.70 19.29
CA GLN A 41 -8.67 134.93 18.22
C GLN A 41 -7.67 134.06 17.43
N PHE A 42 -6.47 134.56 17.15
CA PHE A 42 -5.42 133.75 16.53
C PHE A 42 -4.95 132.61 17.44
N ALA A 43 -4.75 132.88 18.74
CA ALA A 43 -4.41 131.83 19.69
C ALA A 43 -5.55 130.80 19.85
N LEU A 44 -6.81 131.24 19.75
CA LEU A 44 -7.98 130.35 19.71
C LEU A 44 -7.96 129.46 18.46
N SER A 45 -7.65 129.98 17.27
CA SER A 45 -7.60 129.14 16.05
C SER A 45 -6.49 128.08 16.13
N GLN A 46 -5.32 128.43 16.71
CA GLN A 46 -4.27 127.45 17.01
C GLN A 46 -4.74 126.40 18.02
N THR A 47 -5.48 126.82 19.05
CA THR A 47 -6.11 125.89 20.02
C THR A 47 -7.07 124.93 19.33
N GLN A 48 -7.92 125.43 18.42
CA GLN A 48 -8.87 124.62 17.65
C GLN A 48 -8.15 123.60 16.75
N ALA A 49 -7.09 124.01 16.05
CA ALA A 49 -6.32 123.12 15.18
C ALA A 49 -5.67 121.96 15.97
N HIS A 50 -5.02 122.26 17.08
CA HIS A 50 -4.40 121.23 17.93
C HIS A 50 -5.45 120.32 18.60
N ALA A 51 -6.61 120.87 18.99
CA ALA A 51 -7.70 120.07 19.53
C ALA A 51 -8.28 119.09 18.48
N LEU A 52 -8.44 119.54 17.23
CA LEU A 52 -8.88 118.69 16.11
C LEU A 52 -7.85 117.59 15.80
N ASN A 53 -6.56 117.92 15.78
CA ASN A 53 -5.51 116.92 15.63
C ASN A 53 -5.56 115.87 16.75
N THR A 54 -5.74 116.30 18.00
CA THR A 54 -5.88 115.38 19.14
C THR A 54 -7.04 114.41 18.95
N GLU A 55 -8.19 114.92 18.47
CA GLU A 55 -9.36 114.09 18.18
C GLU A 55 -9.09 113.07 17.07
N PHE A 56 -8.42 113.47 15.98
CA PHE A 56 -8.03 112.57 14.91
C PHE A 56 -7.10 111.46 15.41
N ARG A 57 -6.09 111.83 16.22
CA ARG A 57 -5.16 110.87 16.83
C ARG A 57 -5.87 109.90 17.78
N ARG A 58 -6.86 110.37 18.56
CA ARG A 58 -7.73 109.48 19.36
C ARG A 58 -8.45 108.46 18.48
N ALA A 59 -9.09 108.92 17.41
CA ALA A 59 -9.83 108.03 16.51
C ALA A 59 -8.91 106.98 15.86
N ALA A 60 -7.71 107.39 15.41
CA ALA A 60 -6.71 106.48 14.87
C ALA A 60 -6.22 105.45 15.91
N ALA A 61 -6.02 105.85 17.17
CA ALA A 61 -5.67 104.94 18.26
C ALA A 61 -6.79 103.92 18.55
N GLN A 62 -8.05 104.35 18.50
CA GLN A 62 -9.22 103.48 18.71
C GLN A 62 -9.39 102.47 17.56
N GLU A 63 -9.18 102.89 16.31
CA GLU A 63 -9.20 102.00 15.14
C GLU A 63 -8.08 100.95 15.22
N ALA A 64 -6.86 101.38 15.56
CA ALA A 64 -5.75 100.46 15.78
C ALA A 64 -6.02 99.47 16.93
N ALA A 65 -6.69 99.91 18.00
CA ALA A 65 -7.12 99.00 19.07
C ALA A 65 -8.18 98.00 18.60
N ALA A 66 -9.13 98.42 17.76
CA ALA A 66 -10.12 97.51 17.17
C ALA A 66 -9.47 96.45 16.26
N GLN A 67 -8.46 96.86 15.46
CA GLN A 67 -7.67 95.94 14.63
C GLN A 67 -6.87 94.94 15.47
N ALA A 68 -6.25 95.39 16.57
CA ALA A 68 -5.56 94.52 17.51
C ALA A 68 -6.51 93.47 18.12
N LYS A 69 -7.71 93.89 18.52
CA LYS A 69 -8.75 93.00 19.06
C LYS A 69 -9.24 91.98 18.03
N ALA A 70 -9.46 92.39 16.79
CA ALA A 70 -9.88 91.50 15.71
C ALA A 70 -8.83 90.43 15.43
N ALA A 71 -7.56 90.83 15.32
CA ALA A 71 -6.44 89.91 15.13
C ALA A 71 -6.25 88.96 16.32
N ALA A 72 -6.39 89.44 17.56
CA ALA A 72 -6.35 88.58 18.75
C ALA A 72 -7.49 87.54 18.77
N THR A 73 -8.69 87.93 18.34
CA THR A 73 -9.84 87.02 18.21
C THR A 73 -9.59 85.95 17.14
N ALA A 74 -9.01 86.34 15.99
CA ALA A 74 -8.64 85.42 14.94
C ALA A 74 -7.54 84.43 15.39
N ALA A 75 -6.52 84.91 16.12
CA ALA A 75 -5.48 84.06 16.71
C ALA A 75 -6.08 83.03 17.70
N ALA A 76 -7.05 83.45 18.53
CA ALA A 76 -7.75 82.56 19.44
C ALA A 76 -8.59 81.49 18.72
N ALA A 77 -9.25 81.84 17.62
CA ALA A 77 -9.98 80.88 16.79
C ALA A 77 -9.04 79.81 16.20
N GLN A 78 -7.87 80.22 15.70
CA GLN A 78 -6.85 79.30 15.20
C GLN A 78 -6.30 78.37 16.31
N ALA A 79 -6.12 78.88 17.53
CA ALA A 79 -5.73 78.06 18.67
C ALA A 79 -6.77 76.99 19.02
N THR A 80 -8.07 77.33 18.96
CA THR A 80 -9.16 76.38 19.15
C THR A 80 -9.16 75.29 18.07
N GLU A 81 -8.99 75.66 16.80
CA GLU A 81 -8.89 74.69 15.70
C GLU A 81 -7.65 73.78 15.83
N ALA A 82 -6.52 74.31 16.30
CA ALA A 82 -5.34 73.52 16.61
C ALA A 82 -5.62 72.49 17.73
N ALA A 83 -6.35 72.88 18.78
CA ALA A 83 -6.74 71.99 19.88
C ALA A 83 -7.72 70.88 19.43
N THR A 84 -8.68 71.22 18.56
CA THR A 84 -9.58 70.23 17.92
C THR A 84 -8.80 69.20 17.12
N ASN A 85 -7.83 69.64 16.32
CA ASN A 85 -6.98 68.75 15.55
C ASN A 85 -6.06 67.90 16.43
N ALA A 86 -5.56 68.44 17.55
CA ALA A 86 -4.83 67.65 18.54
C ALA A 86 -5.69 66.53 19.15
N THR A 87 -6.96 66.83 19.45
CA THR A 87 -7.92 65.83 19.94
C THR A 87 -8.18 64.75 18.89
N LYS A 88 -8.40 65.14 17.63
CA LYS A 88 -8.58 64.20 16.50
C LYS A 88 -7.36 63.30 16.31
N ALA A 89 -6.15 63.85 16.40
CA ALA A 89 -4.91 63.07 16.33
C ALA A 89 -4.80 62.07 17.48
N ARG A 90 -5.19 62.46 18.70
CA ARG A 90 -5.20 61.57 19.87
C ARG A 90 -6.22 60.45 19.77
N THR A 91 -7.44 60.72 19.30
CA THR A 91 -8.44 59.66 19.05
C THR A 91 -7.92 58.67 18.01
N ALA A 92 -7.34 59.17 16.91
CA ALA A 92 -6.77 58.33 15.87
C ALA A 92 -5.57 57.49 16.38
N GLN A 93 -4.73 58.05 17.27
CA GLN A 93 -3.71 57.28 17.97
C GLN A 93 -4.31 56.11 18.76
N THR A 94 -5.33 56.34 19.58
CA THR A 94 -5.97 55.27 20.35
C THR A 94 -6.58 54.19 19.46
N THR A 95 -7.17 54.56 18.32
CA THR A 95 -7.66 53.61 17.32
C THR A 95 -6.51 52.76 16.75
N ALA A 96 -5.38 53.39 16.40
CA ALA A 96 -4.21 52.67 15.87
C ALA A 96 -3.62 51.70 16.90
N GLU A 97 -3.47 52.10 18.16
CA GLU A 97 -2.97 51.26 19.26
C GLU A 97 -3.91 50.08 19.57
N THR A 98 -5.24 50.30 19.51
CA THR A 98 -6.23 49.22 19.68
C THR A 98 -6.16 48.21 18.54
N ALA A 99 -6.00 48.71 17.31
CA ALA A 99 -5.82 47.87 16.14
C ALA A 99 -4.50 47.09 16.20
N GLU A 100 -3.40 47.69 16.64
CA GLU A 100 -2.14 46.99 16.90
C GLU A 100 -2.32 45.83 17.89
N GLN A 101 -3.03 46.04 19.00
CA GLN A 101 -3.28 44.99 19.99
C GLN A 101 -4.15 43.86 19.43
N THR A 102 -5.10 44.18 18.56
CA THR A 102 -5.92 43.20 17.83
C THR A 102 -5.05 42.38 16.88
N ALA A 103 -4.18 43.05 16.10
CA ALA A 103 -3.24 42.40 15.20
C ALA A 103 -2.27 41.47 15.96
N LYS A 104 -1.73 41.92 17.10
CA LYS A 104 -0.87 41.11 17.98
C LYS A 104 -1.56 39.84 18.45
N THR A 105 -2.81 39.95 18.87
CA THR A 105 -3.61 38.81 19.36
C THR A 105 -3.92 37.84 18.21
N GLY A 106 -4.28 38.38 17.04
CA GLY A 106 -4.52 37.59 15.83
C GLY A 106 -3.27 36.82 15.38
N ALA A 107 -2.10 37.47 15.36
CA ALA A 107 -0.83 36.81 15.04
C ALA A 107 -0.47 35.71 16.05
N ALA A 108 -0.65 35.94 17.35
CA ALA A 108 -0.43 34.91 18.37
C ALA A 108 -1.38 33.70 18.19
N LYS A 109 -2.64 33.94 17.81
CA LYS A 109 -3.60 32.89 17.50
C LYS A 109 -3.18 32.12 16.24
N ALA A 110 -2.81 32.79 15.16
CA ALA A 110 -2.32 32.15 13.93
C ALA A 110 -1.13 31.23 14.22
N LYS A 111 -0.15 31.69 15.00
CA LYS A 111 0.99 30.89 15.46
C LYS A 111 0.58 29.66 16.27
N SER A 112 -0.36 29.83 17.20
CA SER A 112 -0.87 28.71 18.01
C SER A 112 -1.58 27.66 17.16
N GLU A 113 -2.40 28.09 16.20
CA GLU A 113 -3.12 27.17 15.31
C GLU A 113 -2.16 26.48 14.34
N ARG A 114 -1.11 27.16 13.87
CA ARG A 114 0.00 26.51 13.13
C ARG A 114 0.61 25.36 13.92
N GLY A 115 0.93 25.58 15.20
CA GLY A 115 1.47 24.52 16.06
C GLY A 115 0.55 23.31 16.20
N LYS A 116 -0.78 23.52 16.24
CA LYS A 116 -1.76 22.42 16.23
C LYS A 116 -1.80 21.69 14.89
N ALA A 117 -1.72 22.41 13.77
CA ALA A 117 -1.67 21.82 12.44
C ALA A 117 -0.41 20.96 12.25
N GLU A 118 0.75 21.44 12.72
CA GLU A 118 2.02 20.71 12.68
C GLU A 118 1.96 19.43 13.55
N ALA A 119 1.43 19.51 14.77
CA ALA A 119 1.28 18.33 15.63
C ALA A 119 0.32 17.29 15.05
N ALA A 120 -0.77 17.73 14.42
CA ALA A 120 -1.72 16.86 13.75
C ALA A 120 -1.10 16.21 12.50
N ARG A 121 -0.30 16.94 11.71
CA ARG A 121 0.52 16.37 10.62
C ARG A 121 1.45 15.27 11.13
N ASP A 122 2.16 15.51 12.23
CA ASP A 122 3.10 14.53 12.78
C ASP A 122 2.37 13.27 13.29
N THR A 123 1.16 13.44 13.81
CA THR A 123 0.26 12.32 14.14
C THR A 123 -0.14 11.53 12.89
N ALA A 124 -0.53 12.20 11.81
CA ALA A 124 -0.89 11.54 10.54
C ALA A 124 0.29 10.72 9.98
N LYS A 125 1.51 11.29 10.02
CA LYS A 125 2.74 10.61 9.62
C LYS A 125 3.04 9.38 10.48
N ALA A 126 2.87 9.47 11.80
CA ALA A 126 3.08 8.34 12.71
C ALA A 126 2.08 7.21 12.43
N GLU A 127 0.81 7.54 12.17
CA GLU A 127 -0.21 6.55 11.85
C GLU A 127 -0.02 5.93 10.46
N HIS A 128 0.45 6.67 9.47
CA HIS A 128 0.90 6.09 8.20
C HIS A 128 2.01 5.06 8.41
N ALA A 129 3.02 5.37 9.24
CA ALA A 129 4.06 4.40 9.58
C ALA A 129 3.51 3.18 10.32
N ASN A 130 2.47 3.33 11.15
CA ASN A 130 1.77 2.21 11.79
C ASN A 130 1.08 1.34 10.73
N ALA A 131 0.32 1.93 9.80
CA ALA A 131 -0.34 1.21 8.71
C ALA A 131 0.65 0.42 7.85
N THR A 132 1.81 1.01 7.54
CA THR A 132 2.90 0.35 6.80
C THR A 132 3.40 -0.90 7.53
N ARG A 133 3.60 -0.82 8.86
CA ARG A 133 4.07 -1.98 9.66
C ARG A 133 3.04 -3.09 9.73
N GLU A 134 1.76 -2.74 9.89
CA GLU A 134 0.68 -3.73 9.92
C GLU A 134 0.49 -4.40 8.55
N ARG A 135 0.59 -3.65 7.44
CA ARG A 135 0.65 -4.26 6.11
C ARG A 135 1.81 -5.24 5.97
N GLY A 136 3.00 -4.91 6.48
CA GLY A 136 4.14 -5.84 6.47
C GLY A 136 3.80 -7.19 7.14
N LYS A 137 3.10 -7.16 8.28
CA LYS A 137 2.64 -8.39 8.94
C LYS A 137 1.60 -9.15 8.12
N ALA A 138 0.68 -8.43 7.45
CA ALA A 138 -0.33 -9.04 6.60
C ALA A 138 0.31 -9.78 5.41
N SER A 139 1.28 -9.14 4.75
CA SER A 139 2.03 -9.73 3.63
C SER A 139 2.87 -10.94 4.06
N ASP A 140 3.57 -10.86 5.19
CA ASP A 140 4.34 -12.00 5.74
C ASP A 140 3.42 -13.20 6.07
N ALA A 141 2.25 -12.92 6.65
CA ALA A 141 1.27 -13.94 7.00
C ALA A 141 0.62 -14.55 5.75
N GLU A 142 0.34 -13.76 4.71
CA GLU A 142 -0.11 -14.27 3.41
C GLU A 142 0.92 -15.24 2.81
N SER A 143 2.19 -14.85 2.77
CA SER A 143 3.25 -15.70 2.23
C SER A 143 3.35 -17.05 2.96
N ARG A 144 3.21 -17.05 4.30
CA ARG A 144 3.17 -18.28 5.09
C ARG A 144 1.92 -19.11 4.81
N ALA A 145 0.75 -18.48 4.69
CA ALA A 145 -0.48 -19.18 4.33
C ALA A 145 -0.39 -19.84 2.94
N GLN A 146 0.28 -19.21 1.97
CA GLN A 146 0.56 -19.79 0.66
C GLN A 146 1.49 -21.01 0.77
N ALA A 147 2.56 -20.93 1.56
CA ALA A 147 3.46 -22.07 1.79
C ALA A 147 2.73 -23.24 2.47
N ASP A 148 1.87 -22.96 3.46
CA ASP A 148 1.05 -23.97 4.13
C ASP A 148 0.04 -24.61 3.17
N ARG A 149 -0.54 -23.85 2.24
CA ARG A 149 -1.38 -24.39 1.16
C ARG A 149 -0.59 -25.38 0.29
N ASP A 150 0.60 -25.03 -0.15
CA ASP A 150 1.43 -25.91 -0.99
C ASP A 150 1.84 -27.19 -0.23
N ALA A 151 2.11 -27.08 1.08
CA ALA A 151 2.35 -28.23 1.95
C ALA A 151 1.11 -29.14 2.07
N ALA A 152 -0.09 -28.56 2.22
CA ALA A 152 -1.35 -29.31 2.26
C ALA A 152 -1.62 -30.04 0.93
N ALA A 153 -1.39 -29.37 -0.21
CA ALA A 153 -1.52 -29.96 -1.53
C ALA A 153 -0.54 -31.13 -1.75
N THR A 154 0.72 -30.97 -1.34
CA THR A 154 1.74 -32.03 -1.40
C THR A 154 1.34 -33.23 -0.55
N ALA A 155 0.85 -32.98 0.67
CA ALA A 155 0.37 -34.02 1.57
C ALA A 155 -0.89 -34.73 1.03
N ARG A 156 -1.80 -34.03 0.36
CA ARG A 156 -2.93 -34.66 -0.36
C ARG A 156 -2.44 -35.62 -1.44
N SER A 157 -1.50 -35.19 -2.29
CA SER A 157 -0.96 -36.07 -3.34
C SER A 157 -0.23 -37.30 -2.77
N ALA A 158 0.45 -37.18 -1.63
CA ALA A 158 1.01 -38.32 -0.93
C ALA A 158 -0.07 -39.27 -0.41
N ALA A 159 -1.16 -38.74 0.15
CA ALA A 159 -2.31 -39.55 0.58
C ALA A 159 -2.96 -40.29 -0.59
N GLU A 160 -3.14 -39.63 -1.74
CA GLU A 160 -3.65 -40.23 -2.99
C GLU A 160 -2.78 -41.37 -3.50
N THR A 161 -1.46 -41.18 -3.50
CA THR A 161 -0.51 -42.22 -3.92
C THR A 161 -0.56 -43.45 -3.01
N ALA A 162 -0.60 -43.22 -1.70
CA ALA A 162 -0.71 -44.28 -0.70
C ALA A 162 -2.08 -44.99 -0.78
N GLY A 163 -3.17 -44.24 -1.02
CA GLY A 163 -4.51 -44.81 -1.23
C GLY A 163 -4.60 -45.71 -2.45
N VAL A 164 -4.02 -45.30 -3.58
CA VAL A 164 -3.93 -46.16 -4.78
C VAL A 164 -3.15 -47.43 -4.47
N THR A 165 -2.06 -47.33 -3.71
CA THR A 165 -1.26 -48.49 -3.31
C THR A 165 -2.07 -49.45 -2.44
N ALA A 166 -2.83 -48.93 -1.45
CA ALA A 166 -3.70 -49.76 -0.60
C ALA A 166 -4.75 -50.51 -1.44
N TYR A 167 -5.40 -49.82 -2.38
CA TYR A 167 -6.37 -50.42 -3.30
C TYR A 167 -5.76 -51.52 -4.19
N THR A 168 -4.60 -51.28 -4.81
CA THR A 168 -3.94 -52.31 -5.64
C THR A 168 -3.53 -53.55 -4.82
N LYS A 169 -3.17 -53.37 -3.55
CA LYS A 169 -2.82 -54.47 -2.66
C LYS A 169 -4.04 -55.24 -2.15
N LEU A 170 -5.19 -54.58 -2.00
CA LEU A 170 -6.47 -55.25 -1.84
C LEU A 170 -6.76 -56.18 -3.03
N GLU A 171 -6.68 -55.68 -4.27
CA GLU A 171 -6.94 -56.51 -5.46
C GLU A 171 -6.03 -57.76 -5.48
N THR A 172 -4.76 -57.60 -5.13
CA THR A 172 -3.81 -58.72 -5.03
C THR A 172 -4.18 -59.71 -3.93
N ALA A 173 -4.71 -59.24 -2.80
CA ALA A 173 -5.18 -60.09 -1.71
C ALA A 173 -6.46 -60.87 -2.09
N GLU A 174 -7.39 -60.25 -2.80
CA GLU A 174 -8.61 -60.88 -3.32
C GLU A 174 -8.29 -61.94 -4.38
N ASP A 175 -7.33 -61.67 -5.29
CA ASP A 175 -6.85 -62.66 -6.25
C ASP A 175 -6.23 -63.87 -5.55
N ALA A 176 -5.43 -63.64 -4.51
CA ALA A 176 -4.82 -64.67 -3.69
C ALA A 176 -5.86 -65.49 -2.90
N GLU A 177 -6.93 -64.86 -2.41
CA GLU A 177 -8.08 -65.56 -1.83
C GLU A 177 -8.74 -66.49 -2.84
N ALA A 178 -8.99 -66.00 -4.06
CA ALA A 178 -9.61 -66.79 -5.12
C ALA A 178 -8.71 -67.98 -5.55
N ASP A 179 -7.40 -67.78 -5.61
CA ASP A 179 -6.42 -68.85 -5.85
C ASP A 179 -6.42 -69.88 -4.72
N ALA A 180 -6.39 -69.45 -3.46
CA ALA A 180 -6.43 -70.34 -2.30
C ALA A 180 -7.73 -71.16 -2.27
N TYR A 181 -8.86 -70.56 -2.62
CA TYR A 181 -10.15 -71.24 -2.75
C TYR A 181 -10.11 -72.30 -3.87
N ARG A 182 -9.60 -71.96 -5.06
CA ARG A 182 -9.47 -72.91 -6.18
C ARG A 182 -8.57 -74.10 -5.81
N ALA A 183 -7.43 -73.82 -5.19
CA ALA A 183 -6.50 -74.84 -4.74
C ALA A 183 -7.09 -75.72 -3.63
N ARG A 184 -7.88 -75.15 -2.71
CA ARG A 184 -8.67 -75.93 -1.75
C ARG A 184 -9.65 -76.88 -2.41
N GLU A 185 -10.43 -76.41 -3.39
CA GLU A 185 -11.38 -77.26 -4.10
C GLU A 185 -10.65 -78.36 -4.88
N ALA A 186 -9.49 -78.07 -5.48
CA ALA A 186 -8.65 -79.08 -6.08
C ALA A 186 -8.15 -80.12 -5.05
N ALA A 187 -7.74 -79.68 -3.85
CA ALA A 187 -7.32 -80.57 -2.78
C ALA A 187 -8.46 -81.48 -2.29
N ARG A 188 -9.67 -80.94 -2.13
CA ARG A 188 -10.88 -81.71 -1.78
C ARG A 188 -11.30 -82.70 -2.86
N ASN A 189 -11.26 -82.29 -4.13
CA ASN A 189 -11.55 -83.20 -5.24
C ASN A 189 -10.52 -84.34 -5.29
N ALA A 190 -9.24 -84.03 -5.11
CA ALA A 190 -8.18 -85.03 -5.03
C ALA A 190 -8.32 -85.94 -3.79
N GLU A 191 -8.80 -85.42 -2.65
CA GLU A 191 -9.16 -86.22 -1.47
C GLU A 191 -10.28 -87.21 -1.79
N VAL A 192 -11.39 -86.75 -2.38
CA VAL A 192 -12.52 -87.58 -2.81
C VAL A 192 -12.09 -88.65 -3.81
N ASP A 193 -11.21 -88.29 -4.75
CA ASP A 193 -10.65 -89.18 -5.76
C ASP A 193 -9.53 -90.09 -5.23
N LYS A 194 -9.19 -90.00 -3.93
CA LYS A 194 -8.14 -90.77 -3.24
C LYS A 194 -6.74 -90.58 -3.84
N GLN A 195 -6.42 -89.38 -4.29
CA GLN A 195 -5.13 -88.99 -4.85
C GLN A 195 -4.34 -88.15 -3.84
N ALA A 196 -3.82 -88.76 -2.77
CA ALA A 196 -3.27 -88.02 -1.63
C ALA A 196 -2.13 -87.05 -2.01
N LYS A 197 -1.21 -87.47 -2.89
CA LYS A 197 -0.13 -86.60 -3.38
C LYS A 197 -0.60 -85.38 -4.16
N LEU A 198 -1.69 -85.52 -4.93
CA LEU A 198 -2.30 -84.39 -5.64
C LEU A 198 -3.02 -83.47 -4.64
N SER A 199 -3.70 -84.06 -3.65
CA SER A 199 -4.35 -83.31 -2.57
C SER A 199 -3.35 -82.47 -1.78
N ARG A 200 -2.20 -83.05 -1.39
CA ARG A 200 -1.10 -82.34 -0.71
C ARG A 200 -0.47 -81.25 -1.58
N ALA A 201 -0.25 -81.50 -2.87
CA ALA A 201 0.27 -80.48 -3.77
C ALA A 201 -0.68 -79.27 -3.87
N SER A 202 -1.99 -79.52 -4.01
CA SER A 202 -3.00 -78.46 -4.02
C SER A 202 -3.16 -77.76 -2.66
N ALA A 203 -2.95 -78.46 -1.53
CA ALA A 203 -2.88 -77.83 -0.21
C ALA A 203 -1.69 -76.88 -0.08
N LEU A 204 -0.52 -77.25 -0.61
CA LEU A 204 0.66 -76.37 -0.65
C LEU A 204 0.46 -75.17 -1.57
N GLU A 205 -0.26 -75.33 -2.68
CA GLU A 205 -0.68 -74.21 -3.55
C GLU A 205 -1.63 -73.26 -2.82
N ALA A 206 -2.60 -73.80 -2.06
CA ALA A 206 -3.50 -72.99 -1.25
C ALA A 206 -2.75 -72.24 -0.14
N ALA A 207 -1.79 -72.88 0.53
CA ALA A 207 -0.94 -72.24 1.54
C ALA A 207 -0.02 -71.17 0.95
N ALA A 208 0.52 -71.37 -0.26
CA ALA A 208 1.32 -70.38 -0.95
C ALA A 208 0.48 -69.15 -1.35
N ALA A 209 -0.75 -69.36 -1.83
CA ALA A 209 -1.70 -68.29 -2.12
C ALA A 209 -2.08 -67.53 -0.84
N ALA A 210 -2.38 -68.22 0.26
CA ALA A 210 -2.65 -67.59 1.56
C ALA A 210 -1.48 -66.74 2.09
N ALA A 211 -0.25 -67.20 1.91
CA ALA A 211 0.94 -66.44 2.28
C ALA A 211 1.10 -65.16 1.41
N ALA A 212 0.83 -65.24 0.11
CA ALA A 212 0.85 -64.09 -0.79
C ALA A 212 -0.26 -63.07 -0.47
N GLY A 213 -1.46 -63.55 -0.15
CA GLY A 213 -2.58 -62.70 0.30
C GLY A 213 -2.26 -61.99 1.61
N SER A 214 -1.66 -62.69 2.58
CA SER A 214 -1.24 -62.11 3.86
C SER A 214 -0.16 -61.04 3.71
N ALA A 215 0.82 -61.25 2.82
CA ALA A 215 1.83 -60.24 2.50
C ALA A 215 1.18 -59.00 1.87
N SER A 216 0.24 -59.19 0.94
CA SER A 216 -0.49 -58.10 0.28
C SER A 216 -1.36 -57.32 1.27
N ALA A 217 -2.02 -57.99 2.21
CA ALA A 217 -2.76 -57.34 3.30
C ALA A 217 -1.85 -56.49 4.20
N GLY A 218 -0.66 -56.99 4.57
CA GLY A 218 0.32 -56.21 5.33
C GLY A 218 0.83 -54.97 4.58
N GLU A 219 1.05 -55.08 3.27
CA GLU A 219 1.40 -53.94 2.41
C GLU A 219 0.24 -52.95 2.26
N ALA A 220 -1.01 -53.42 2.15
CA ALA A 220 -2.21 -52.58 2.13
C ALA A 220 -2.36 -51.79 3.43
N ARG A 221 -2.17 -52.42 4.60
CA ARG A 221 -2.22 -51.74 5.91
C ARG A 221 -1.10 -50.70 6.07
N THR A 222 0.08 -51.00 5.56
CA THR A 222 1.20 -50.05 5.53
C THR A 222 0.84 -48.82 4.71
N ALA A 223 0.32 -49.02 3.50
CA ALA A 223 -0.14 -47.95 2.62
C ALA A 223 -1.30 -47.14 3.24
N ALA A 224 -2.25 -47.78 3.92
CA ALA A 224 -3.31 -47.08 4.66
C ALA A 224 -2.75 -46.19 5.79
N THR A 225 -1.75 -46.68 6.52
CA THR A 225 -1.05 -45.91 7.56
C THR A 225 -0.28 -44.72 6.98
N GLU A 226 0.34 -44.89 5.82
CA GLU A 226 0.98 -43.80 5.08
C GLU A 226 -0.04 -42.75 4.62
N ALA A 227 -1.19 -43.19 4.06
CA ALA A 227 -2.27 -42.31 3.65
C ALA A 227 -2.82 -41.49 4.84
N ARG A 228 -3.01 -42.12 6.00
CA ARG A 228 -3.43 -41.45 7.24
C ARG A 228 -2.40 -40.45 7.75
N THR A 229 -1.11 -40.78 7.67
CA THR A 229 -0.02 -39.88 8.06
C THR A 229 0.04 -38.65 7.15
N ALA A 230 -0.13 -38.86 5.84
CA ALA A 230 -0.23 -37.79 4.86
C ALA A 230 -1.48 -36.91 5.11
N ALA A 231 -2.64 -37.50 5.39
CA ALA A 231 -3.85 -36.75 5.74
C ALA A 231 -3.71 -35.91 7.03
N ASN A 232 -3.02 -36.43 8.04
CA ASN A 232 -2.69 -35.67 9.25
C ASN A 232 -1.77 -34.49 8.93
N SER A 233 -0.78 -34.69 8.05
CA SER A 233 0.13 -33.63 7.60
C SER A 233 -0.63 -32.54 6.84
N ALA A 234 -1.54 -32.92 5.94
CA ALA A 234 -2.41 -31.98 5.23
C ALA A 234 -3.31 -31.18 6.20
N THR A 235 -3.84 -31.83 7.24
CA THR A 235 -4.66 -31.18 8.27
C THR A 235 -3.86 -30.20 9.12
N GLY A 236 -2.61 -30.54 9.48
CA GLY A 236 -1.70 -29.65 10.20
C GLY A 236 -1.33 -28.40 9.37
N ALA A 237 -1.04 -28.60 8.08
CA ALA A 237 -0.77 -27.52 7.14
C ALA A 237 -2.01 -26.61 6.97
N ALA A 238 -3.21 -27.18 6.78
CA ALA A 238 -4.46 -26.42 6.70
C ALA A 238 -4.75 -25.59 7.96
N THR A 239 -4.50 -26.16 9.15
CA THR A 239 -4.66 -25.45 10.43
C THR A 239 -3.69 -24.27 10.54
N SER A 240 -2.44 -24.46 10.11
CA SER A 240 -1.42 -23.40 10.07
C SER A 240 -1.79 -22.30 9.07
N ALA A 241 -2.27 -22.67 7.88
CA ALA A 241 -2.76 -21.73 6.87
C ALA A 241 -3.90 -20.86 7.41
N ARG A 242 -4.85 -21.44 8.13
CA ARG A 242 -5.96 -20.70 8.76
C ARG A 242 -5.47 -19.77 9.87
N ALA A 243 -4.51 -20.20 10.69
CA ALA A 243 -3.91 -19.34 11.69
C ALA A 243 -3.20 -18.13 11.06
N ASN A 244 -2.45 -18.35 9.98
CA ASN A 244 -1.80 -17.29 9.21
C ASN A 244 -2.82 -16.35 8.54
N ALA A 245 -3.93 -16.88 8.01
CA ALA A 245 -5.02 -16.05 7.47
C ALA A 245 -5.68 -15.15 8.55
N ASN A 246 -5.83 -15.65 9.78
CA ASN A 246 -6.32 -14.84 10.89
C ASN A 246 -5.34 -13.73 11.27
N ILE A 247 -4.03 -14.03 11.33
CA ILE A 247 -2.98 -13.02 11.57
C ILE A 247 -3.02 -11.93 10.48
N ALA A 248 -3.16 -12.32 9.21
CA ALA A 248 -3.26 -11.36 8.11
C ALA A 248 -4.51 -10.48 8.23
N SER A 249 -5.64 -11.07 8.64
CA SER A 249 -6.90 -10.35 8.84
C SER A 249 -6.83 -9.35 10.00
N ASP A 250 -6.25 -9.75 11.14
CA ASP A 250 -6.03 -8.87 12.29
C ASP A 250 -5.10 -7.70 11.93
N ALA A 251 -4.04 -7.98 11.18
CA ALA A 251 -3.12 -6.96 10.69
C ALA A 251 -3.80 -5.99 9.71
N ALA A 252 -4.67 -6.48 8.81
CA ALA A 252 -5.46 -5.62 7.93
C ALA A 252 -6.42 -4.70 8.70
N VAL A 253 -7.11 -5.22 9.73
CA VAL A 253 -7.96 -4.41 10.62
C VAL A 253 -7.15 -3.34 11.35
N ALA A 254 -5.97 -3.70 11.86
CA ALA A 254 -5.08 -2.77 12.54
C ALA A 254 -4.55 -1.68 11.59
N ALA A 255 -4.22 -2.03 10.34
CA ALA A 255 -3.83 -1.08 9.30
C ALA A 255 -4.95 -0.10 8.97
N ARG A 256 -6.20 -0.58 8.81
CA ARG A 256 -7.36 0.28 8.56
C ARG A 256 -7.65 1.21 9.73
N ALA A 257 -7.52 0.72 10.97
CA ALA A 257 -7.66 1.56 12.16
C ALA A 257 -6.60 2.67 12.22
N ALA A 258 -5.35 2.39 11.81
CA ALA A 258 -4.30 3.40 11.68
C ALA A 258 -4.63 4.43 10.58
N ALA A 259 -5.11 3.99 9.42
CA ALA A 259 -5.56 4.87 8.35
C ALA A 259 -6.68 5.82 8.80
N THR A 260 -7.68 5.32 9.54
CA THR A 260 -8.76 6.15 10.12
C THR A 260 -8.22 7.19 11.11
N ARG A 261 -7.23 6.83 11.94
CA ARG A 261 -6.59 7.80 12.86
C ARG A 261 -5.78 8.84 12.10
N ALA A 262 -5.12 8.46 11.00
CA ALA A 262 -4.41 9.39 10.12
C ALA A 262 -5.37 10.38 9.45
N ASP A 263 -6.52 9.94 8.96
CA ASP A 263 -7.56 10.81 8.38
C ASP A 263 -8.15 11.78 9.41
N GLY A 264 -8.44 11.30 10.61
CA GLY A 264 -8.85 12.16 11.72
C GLY A 264 -7.79 13.21 12.08
N ALA A 265 -6.50 12.86 11.98
CA ALA A 265 -5.41 13.81 12.17
C ALA A 265 -5.31 14.83 11.03
N ALA A 266 -5.48 14.40 9.78
CA ALA A 266 -5.54 15.30 8.63
C ALA A 266 -6.70 16.30 8.74
N SER A 267 -7.88 15.85 9.17
CA SER A 267 -9.04 16.71 9.42
C SER A 267 -8.79 17.75 10.51
N ARG A 268 -8.13 17.36 11.61
CA ARG A 268 -7.71 18.31 12.67
C ARG A 268 -6.67 19.30 12.16
N ALA A 269 -5.74 18.86 11.31
CA ALA A 269 -4.75 19.74 10.71
C ALA A 269 -5.41 20.79 9.80
N GLN A 270 -6.40 20.40 8.98
CA GLN A 270 -7.15 21.33 8.14
C GLN A 270 -7.95 22.33 8.97
N ALA A 271 -8.67 21.88 10.01
CA ALA A 271 -9.42 22.78 10.88
C ALA A 271 -8.52 23.82 11.57
N ALA A 272 -7.32 23.42 11.99
CA ALA A 272 -6.33 24.33 12.53
C ALA A 272 -5.78 25.30 11.47
N ALA A 273 -5.54 24.84 10.24
CA ALA A 273 -5.14 25.72 9.13
C ALA A 273 -6.21 26.77 8.80
N ASP A 274 -7.48 26.38 8.74
CA ASP A 274 -8.60 27.30 8.52
C ASP A 274 -8.72 28.34 9.65
N ALA A 275 -8.53 27.90 10.90
CA ALA A 275 -8.51 28.79 12.06
C ALA A 275 -7.31 29.76 12.03
N ALA A 276 -6.15 29.31 11.55
CA ALA A 276 -4.97 30.17 11.35
C ALA A 276 -5.21 31.21 10.24
N ALA A 277 -5.84 30.81 9.12
CA ALA A 277 -6.21 31.71 8.04
C ALA A 277 -7.23 32.76 8.48
N ALA A 278 -8.25 32.37 9.26
CA ALA A 278 -9.21 33.32 9.83
C ALA A 278 -8.55 34.33 10.79
N ALA A 279 -7.57 33.86 11.58
CA ALA A 279 -6.79 34.74 12.45
C ALA A 279 -5.89 35.70 11.65
N ALA A 280 -5.30 35.26 10.55
CA ALA A 280 -4.55 36.10 9.62
C ALA A 280 -5.44 37.17 8.97
N LEU A 281 -6.64 36.82 8.49
CA LEU A 281 -7.59 37.79 7.94
C LEU A 281 -8.02 38.86 8.97
N THR A 282 -8.24 38.45 10.23
CA THR A 282 -8.54 39.38 11.33
C THR A 282 -7.36 40.33 11.59
N THR A 283 -6.14 39.79 11.55
CA THR A 283 -4.89 40.56 11.72
C THR A 283 -4.73 41.58 10.60
N HIS A 284 -5.00 41.18 9.36
CA HIS A 284 -4.93 42.05 8.19
C HIS A 284 -5.92 43.21 8.27
N ALA A 285 -7.18 42.94 8.63
CA ALA A 285 -8.18 43.98 8.82
C ALA A 285 -7.78 44.98 9.92
N ALA A 286 -7.16 44.49 10.99
CA ALA A 286 -6.61 45.35 12.05
C ALA A 286 -5.42 46.19 11.55
N ALA A 287 -4.50 45.62 10.76
CA ALA A 287 -3.39 46.37 10.16
C ALA A 287 -3.88 47.50 9.22
N VAL A 288 -4.89 47.22 8.38
CA VAL A 288 -5.53 48.24 7.53
C VAL A 288 -6.17 49.35 8.38
N THR A 289 -6.82 48.98 9.48
CA THR A 289 -7.43 49.94 10.42
C THR A 289 -6.36 50.82 11.08
N ALA A 290 -5.25 50.22 11.53
CA ALA A 290 -4.12 50.95 12.11
C ALA A 290 -3.51 51.94 11.10
N HIS A 291 -3.38 51.52 9.84
CA HIS A 291 -2.86 52.36 8.76
C HIS A 291 -3.74 53.59 8.49
N ALA A 292 -5.06 53.39 8.36
CA ALA A 292 -6.01 54.47 8.14
C ALA A 292 -6.04 55.45 9.35
N ALA A 293 -5.94 54.93 10.56
CA ALA A 293 -5.87 55.73 11.78
C ALA A 293 -4.56 56.53 11.86
N ALA A 294 -3.43 55.94 11.51
CA ALA A 294 -2.15 56.65 11.42
C ALA A 294 -2.19 57.78 10.39
N ALA A 295 -2.77 57.55 9.20
CA ALA A 295 -2.97 58.59 8.20
C ALA A 295 -3.84 59.74 8.73
N THR A 296 -4.93 59.42 9.44
CA THR A 296 -5.80 60.42 10.08
C THR A 296 -5.05 61.25 11.13
N ALA A 297 -4.22 60.61 11.96
CA ALA A 297 -3.42 61.30 12.97
C ALA A 297 -2.39 62.25 12.34
N ILE A 298 -1.72 61.82 11.26
CA ILE A 298 -0.75 62.63 10.52
C ILE A 298 -1.42 63.85 9.86
N ALA A 299 -2.59 63.65 9.25
CA ALA A 299 -3.36 64.74 8.64
C ALA A 299 -3.81 65.77 9.68
N ALA A 300 -4.29 65.30 10.84
CA ALA A 300 -4.69 66.16 11.95
C ALA A 300 -3.48 66.93 12.54
N ALA A 301 -2.34 66.27 12.72
CA ALA A 301 -1.11 66.94 13.16
C ALA A 301 -0.65 68.03 12.19
N THR A 302 -0.74 67.76 10.88
CA THR A 302 -0.41 68.75 9.83
C THR A 302 -1.37 69.94 9.87
N ALA A 303 -2.66 69.70 10.07
CA ALA A 303 -3.66 70.76 10.21
C ALA A 303 -3.43 71.61 11.48
N ALA A 304 -3.12 70.97 12.61
CA ALA A 304 -2.79 71.69 13.84
C ALA A 304 -1.56 72.59 13.68
N GLN A 305 -0.53 72.13 12.95
CA GLN A 305 0.65 72.94 12.65
C GLN A 305 0.32 74.15 11.76
N LYS A 306 -0.54 73.98 10.75
CA LYS A 306 -1.03 75.09 9.91
C LYS A 306 -1.79 76.13 10.73
N ASN A 307 -2.66 75.69 11.64
CA ASN A 307 -3.40 76.58 12.54
C ASN A 307 -2.46 77.34 13.49
N ALA A 308 -1.42 76.68 14.02
CA ALA A 308 -0.41 77.35 14.84
C ALA A 308 0.35 78.43 14.07
N ALA A 309 0.73 78.16 12.81
CA ALA A 309 1.35 79.16 11.94
C ALA A 309 0.41 80.33 11.63
N ALA A 310 -0.88 80.06 11.38
CA ALA A 310 -1.89 81.10 11.15
C ALA A 310 -2.12 81.96 12.40
N ALA A 311 -2.17 81.35 13.59
CA ALA A 311 -2.25 82.07 14.86
C ALA A 311 -1.06 83.03 15.04
N GLU A 312 0.15 82.61 14.64
CA GLU A 312 1.35 83.45 14.72
C GLU A 312 1.27 84.66 13.79
N VAL A 313 0.73 84.48 12.58
CA VAL A 313 0.49 85.59 11.64
C VAL A 313 -0.49 86.60 12.23
N GLU A 314 -1.59 86.14 12.83
CA GLU A 314 -2.57 87.03 13.47
C GLU A 314 -2.01 87.72 14.72
N ALA A 315 -1.20 87.03 15.54
CA ALA A 315 -0.53 87.67 16.67
C ALA A 315 0.45 88.77 16.25
N LYS A 316 1.15 88.59 15.12
CA LYS A 316 2.01 89.65 14.54
C LYS A 316 1.20 90.87 14.11
N LYS A 317 0.01 90.67 13.52
CA LYS A 317 -0.92 91.78 13.19
C LYS A 317 -1.40 92.51 14.45
N ALA A 318 -1.78 91.76 15.50
CA ALA A 318 -2.21 92.34 16.77
C ALA A 318 -1.09 93.19 17.42
N ALA A 319 0.15 92.68 17.42
CA ALA A 319 1.31 93.41 17.93
C ALA A 319 1.59 94.69 17.13
N ALA A 320 1.54 94.64 15.79
CA ALA A 320 1.72 95.82 14.94
C ALA A 320 0.64 96.88 15.21
N ALA A 321 -0.63 96.48 15.31
CA ALA A 321 -1.73 97.38 15.62
C ALA A 321 -1.61 98.01 17.02
N ALA A 322 -1.11 97.25 18.02
CA ALA A 322 -0.82 97.78 19.35
C ALA A 322 0.29 98.84 19.33
N VAL A 323 1.34 98.65 18.51
CA VAL A 323 2.40 99.65 18.29
C VAL A 323 1.83 100.92 17.65
N THR A 324 0.95 100.79 16.65
CA THR A 324 0.25 101.93 16.03
C THR A 324 -0.59 102.67 17.06
N ALA A 325 -1.43 101.97 17.84
CA ALA A 325 -2.28 102.58 18.86
C ALA A 325 -1.46 103.38 19.89
N ARG A 326 -0.32 102.83 20.34
CA ARG A 326 0.61 103.53 21.24
C ARG A 326 1.21 104.79 20.60
N THR A 327 1.59 104.72 19.33
CA THR A 327 2.17 105.85 18.58
C THR A 327 1.16 106.99 18.47
N GLU A 328 -0.08 106.66 18.08
CA GLU A 328 -1.18 107.63 17.97
C GLU A 328 -1.57 108.21 19.34
N ALA A 329 -1.57 107.41 20.42
CA ALA A 329 -1.83 107.91 21.77
C ALA A 329 -0.75 108.88 22.26
N THR A 330 0.53 108.63 21.93
CA THR A 330 1.63 109.53 22.26
C THR A 330 1.48 110.87 21.52
N ALA A 331 1.19 110.81 20.22
CA ALA A 331 0.92 112.00 19.41
C ALA A 331 -0.32 112.78 19.90
N ALA A 332 -1.38 112.09 20.33
CA ALA A 332 -2.56 112.74 20.93
C ALA A 332 -2.19 113.50 22.21
N GLN A 333 -1.35 112.93 23.07
CA GLN A 333 -0.88 113.60 24.29
C GLN A 333 -0.04 114.85 23.99
N GLU A 334 0.83 114.77 22.99
CA GLU A 334 1.63 115.92 22.53
C GLU A 334 0.73 117.05 22.00
N GLU A 335 -0.26 116.74 21.16
CA GLU A 335 -1.22 117.72 20.62
C GLU A 335 -2.14 118.30 21.70
N ALA A 336 -2.56 117.51 22.69
CA ALA A 336 -3.33 118.00 23.84
C ALA A 336 -2.52 118.98 24.68
N THR A 337 -1.22 118.72 24.86
CA THR A 337 -0.31 119.63 25.58
C THR A 337 -0.15 120.96 24.83
N LYS A 338 -0.01 120.93 23.50
CA LYS A 338 0.00 122.13 22.65
C LYS A 338 -1.32 122.90 22.73
N THR A 339 -2.45 122.19 22.72
CA THR A 339 -3.79 122.78 22.89
C THR A 339 -3.91 123.54 24.21
N ALA A 340 -3.46 122.94 25.32
CA ALA A 340 -3.47 123.58 26.64
C ALA A 340 -2.55 124.82 26.68
N SER A 341 -1.36 124.74 26.06
CA SER A 341 -0.45 125.88 25.95
C SER A 341 -1.07 127.06 25.19
N TRP A 342 -1.70 126.80 24.03
CA TRP A 342 -2.37 127.85 23.25
C TRP A 342 -3.62 128.39 23.94
N SER A 343 -4.35 127.56 24.69
CA SER A 343 -5.46 128.01 25.53
C SER A 343 -5.01 129.00 26.61
N ALA A 344 -3.87 128.74 27.25
CA ALA A 344 -3.29 129.67 28.22
C ALA A 344 -2.87 131.01 27.58
N ILE A 345 -2.31 130.97 26.37
CA ILE A 345 -1.99 132.19 25.60
C ILE A 345 -3.27 132.99 25.29
N THR A 346 -4.34 132.31 24.83
CA THR A 346 -5.64 132.94 24.57
C THR A 346 -6.19 133.63 25.82
N ALA A 347 -6.14 132.96 26.97
CA ALA A 347 -6.57 133.53 28.25
C ALA A 347 -5.73 134.75 28.66
N GLY A 348 -4.41 134.72 28.46
CA GLY A 348 -3.52 135.85 28.73
C GLY A 348 -3.81 137.06 27.83
N GLN A 349 -4.11 136.84 26.54
CA GLN A 349 -4.52 137.91 25.63
C GLN A 349 -5.92 138.46 25.96
N ALA A 350 -6.84 137.61 26.39
CA ALA A 350 -8.16 138.06 26.87
C ALA A 350 -8.06 138.93 28.13
N TYR A 351 -7.17 138.56 29.06
CA TYR A 351 -6.85 139.40 30.21
C TYR A 351 -6.27 140.75 29.77
N ALA A 352 -5.29 140.76 28.85
CA ALA A 352 -4.72 141.99 28.32
C ALA A 352 -5.76 142.88 27.60
N ALA A 353 -6.70 142.27 26.87
CA ALA A 353 -7.83 142.99 26.25
C ALA A 353 -8.75 143.61 27.30
N SER A 354 -9.00 142.90 28.42
CA SER A 354 -9.79 143.39 29.55
C SER A 354 -9.13 144.53 30.31
N GLU A 355 -7.81 144.47 30.54
CA GLU A 355 -7.04 145.57 31.11
C GLU A 355 -7.08 146.80 30.20
N ALA A 356 -6.87 146.62 28.88
CA ALA A 356 -6.94 147.70 27.92
C ALA A 356 -8.35 148.31 27.79
N ALA A 357 -9.40 147.50 27.89
CA ALA A 357 -10.79 147.97 27.90
C ALA A 357 -11.15 148.73 29.18
N THR A 358 -10.66 148.26 30.34
CA THR A 358 -10.77 148.99 31.61
C THR A 358 -10.06 150.34 31.52
N ALA A 359 -8.83 150.36 31.00
CA ALA A 359 -8.09 151.60 30.80
C ALA A 359 -8.76 152.56 29.80
N ALA A 360 -9.40 152.05 28.75
CA ALA A 360 -10.18 152.86 27.81
C ALA A 360 -11.44 153.44 28.47
N ARG A 361 -12.15 152.66 29.28
CA ARG A 361 -13.30 153.13 30.06
C ARG A 361 -12.89 154.24 31.03
N ASP A 362 -11.81 154.03 31.77
CA ASP A 362 -11.34 154.98 32.79
C ASP A 362 -10.88 156.28 32.12
N SER A 363 -10.14 156.20 31.01
CA SER A 363 -9.76 157.42 30.24
C SER A 363 -10.94 158.11 29.58
N ALA A 364 -12.00 157.38 29.19
CA ALA A 364 -13.23 157.98 28.66
C ALA A 364 -14.00 158.73 29.76
N ALA A 365 -14.05 158.19 30.98
CA ALA A 365 -14.63 158.89 32.12
C ALA A 365 -13.88 160.20 32.44
N GLU A 366 -12.56 160.23 32.25
CA GLU A 366 -11.73 161.44 32.41
C GLU A 366 -11.98 162.53 31.34
N VAL A 367 -12.60 162.21 30.19
CA VAL A 367 -12.98 163.19 29.15
C VAL A 367 -14.15 164.08 29.59
N ILE A 368 -15.04 163.54 30.43
CA ILE A 368 -16.33 164.15 30.77
C ILE A 368 -16.17 165.56 31.34
N LYS A 369 -15.27 165.73 32.33
CA LYS A 369 -15.06 167.03 32.98
C LYS A 369 -14.49 168.10 32.01
N PRO A 370 -13.33 167.90 31.36
CA PRO A 370 -12.78 168.90 30.44
C PRO A 370 -13.67 169.17 29.23
N ALA A 371 -14.42 168.17 28.74
CA ALA A 371 -15.39 168.37 27.66
C ALA A 371 -16.57 169.24 28.10
N ASN A 372 -17.15 168.97 29.28
CA ASN A 372 -18.20 169.80 29.85
C ASN A 372 -17.70 171.22 30.17
N ASP A 373 -16.47 171.37 30.66
CA ASP A 373 -15.84 172.69 30.87
C ASP A 373 -15.71 173.45 29.53
N ALA A 374 -15.29 172.78 28.45
CA ALA A 374 -15.22 173.38 27.10
C ALA A 374 -16.59 173.80 26.56
N ILE A 375 -17.60 172.95 26.72
CA ILE A 375 -18.98 173.21 26.28
C ILE A 375 -19.58 174.37 27.08
N ASN A 376 -19.50 174.32 28.41
CA ASN A 376 -20.11 175.31 29.30
C ASN A 376 -19.45 176.70 29.18
N ILE A 377 -18.12 176.74 29.07
CA ILE A 377 -17.37 178.01 28.93
C ILE A 377 -17.51 178.58 27.51
N GLY A 378 -17.51 177.74 26.47
CA GLY A 378 -17.57 178.18 25.07
C GLY A 378 -18.96 178.50 24.54
N THR A 379 -20.02 177.88 25.06
CA THR A 379 -21.40 178.02 24.53
C THR A 379 -21.94 179.47 24.51
N PRO A 380 -21.73 180.31 25.55
CA PRO A 380 -22.17 181.70 25.54
C PRO A 380 -21.53 182.58 24.46
N TYR A 381 -20.41 182.13 23.86
CA TYR A 381 -19.59 182.93 22.94
C TYR A 381 -19.48 182.32 21.52
N LYS A 382 -20.11 181.16 21.26
CA LYS A 382 -19.97 180.38 20.02
C LYS A 382 -20.43 181.10 18.74
N GLU A 383 -21.37 182.05 18.83
CA GLU A 383 -21.88 182.78 17.65
C GLU A 383 -21.00 183.98 17.30
N ALA A 384 -20.19 184.46 18.24
CA ALA A 384 -19.35 185.64 18.11
C ALA A 384 -17.84 185.33 18.04
N ASP A 385 -17.40 184.13 18.46
CA ASP A 385 -16.01 183.68 18.44
C ASP A 385 -15.92 182.24 17.89
N SER A 386 -15.29 182.11 16.73
CA SER A 386 -15.12 180.83 16.03
C SER A 386 -14.24 179.84 16.81
N SER A 387 -13.32 180.31 17.66
CA SER A 387 -12.48 179.47 18.51
C SER A 387 -13.30 178.91 19.67
N ALA A 388 -14.22 179.70 20.25
CA ALA A 388 -15.17 179.22 21.24
C ALA A 388 -16.16 178.21 20.64
N ALA A 389 -16.67 178.45 19.42
CA ALA A 389 -17.51 177.50 18.68
C ALA A 389 -16.80 176.17 18.42
N PHE A 390 -15.55 176.25 17.98
CA PHE A 390 -14.69 175.09 17.76
C PHE A 390 -14.42 174.33 19.06
N ALA A 391 -14.16 175.01 20.18
CA ALA A 391 -13.96 174.38 21.49
C ALA A 391 -15.20 173.60 21.99
N VAL A 392 -16.41 174.15 21.79
CA VAL A 392 -17.68 173.46 22.11
C VAL A 392 -17.83 172.21 21.24
N LEU A 393 -17.59 172.32 19.92
CA LEU A 393 -17.66 171.21 18.99
C LEU A 393 -16.65 170.11 19.35
N VAL A 394 -15.41 170.48 19.66
CA VAL A 394 -14.36 169.54 20.09
C VAL A 394 -14.73 168.85 21.42
N GLY A 395 -15.34 169.57 22.37
CA GLY A 395 -15.86 168.96 23.61
C GLY A 395 -16.96 167.92 23.36
N GLN A 396 -17.97 168.25 22.55
CA GLN A 396 -19.08 167.34 22.21
C GLN A 396 -18.61 166.10 21.44
N THR A 397 -17.74 166.29 20.45
CA THR A 397 -17.17 165.20 19.66
C THR A 397 -16.22 164.33 20.47
N SER A 398 -15.45 164.91 21.40
CA SER A 398 -14.56 164.13 22.29
C SER A 398 -15.33 163.24 23.25
N MET A 399 -16.46 163.69 23.83
CA MET A 399 -17.32 162.84 24.69
C MET A 399 -17.87 161.65 23.91
N THR A 400 -18.56 161.93 22.80
CA THR A 400 -19.19 160.90 21.96
C THR A 400 -18.19 159.90 21.40
N LEU A 401 -17.02 160.38 20.95
CA LEU A 401 -15.95 159.51 20.45
C LEU A 401 -15.36 158.65 21.58
N ALA A 402 -15.10 159.22 22.76
CA ALA A 402 -14.56 158.47 23.88
C ALA A 402 -15.53 157.37 24.38
N GLU A 403 -16.84 157.66 24.46
CA GLU A 403 -17.86 156.67 24.81
C GLU A 403 -17.93 155.53 23.79
N GLN A 404 -17.95 155.85 22.49
CA GLN A 404 -17.94 154.83 21.42
C GLN A 404 -16.69 153.96 21.46
N GLN A 405 -15.51 154.54 21.69
CA GLN A 405 -14.25 153.81 21.77
C GLN A 405 -14.17 152.94 23.04
N ALA A 406 -14.66 153.41 24.18
CA ALA A 406 -14.76 152.60 25.40
C ALA A 406 -15.75 151.43 25.23
N ALA A 407 -16.89 151.65 24.59
CA ALA A 407 -17.86 150.59 24.27
C ALA A 407 -17.27 149.56 23.28
N ALA A 408 -16.56 150.01 22.25
CA ALA A 408 -15.86 149.14 21.32
C ALA A 408 -14.76 148.31 22.01
N ALA A 409 -13.97 148.94 22.90
CA ALA A 409 -12.97 148.25 23.70
C ALA A 409 -13.58 147.20 24.62
N LYS A 410 -14.74 147.50 25.25
CA LYS A 410 -15.49 146.53 26.05
C LYS A 410 -15.97 145.35 25.21
N ALA A 411 -16.55 145.59 24.03
CA ALA A 411 -16.98 144.52 23.14
C ALA A 411 -15.79 143.61 22.75
N LYS A 412 -14.61 144.20 22.50
CA LYS A 412 -13.38 143.46 22.23
C LYS A 412 -12.88 142.63 23.41
N SER A 413 -12.98 143.15 24.63
CA SER A 413 -12.72 142.37 25.84
C SER A 413 -13.71 141.22 26.00
N ASP A 414 -15.00 141.44 25.75
CA ASP A 414 -16.04 140.41 25.90
C ASP A 414 -15.85 139.29 24.86
N ASP A 415 -15.46 139.63 23.62
CA ASP A 415 -15.15 138.65 22.58
C ASP A 415 -13.88 137.85 22.89
N ALA A 416 -12.83 138.50 23.41
CA ALA A 416 -11.62 137.81 23.86
C ALA A 416 -11.90 136.88 25.06
N ALA A 417 -12.79 137.27 25.99
CA ALA A 417 -13.21 136.42 27.09
C ALA A 417 -13.98 135.18 26.62
N LYS A 418 -14.86 135.32 25.62
CA LYS A 418 -15.52 134.17 24.96
C LYS A 418 -14.49 133.25 24.30
N ALA A 419 -13.49 133.82 23.62
CA ALA A 419 -12.41 133.05 23.02
C ALA A 419 -11.60 132.26 24.07
N ALA A 420 -11.29 132.87 25.21
CA ALA A 420 -10.61 132.19 26.32
C ALA A 420 -11.46 131.04 26.90
N ALA A 421 -12.76 131.23 27.09
CA ALA A 421 -13.67 130.18 27.54
C ALA A 421 -13.77 129.01 26.55
N ALA A 422 -13.89 129.31 25.24
CA ALA A 422 -13.88 128.30 24.18
C ALA A 422 -12.55 127.55 24.12
N ALA A 423 -11.41 128.26 24.23
CA ALA A 423 -10.10 127.66 24.24
C ALA A 423 -9.90 126.72 25.46
N LYS A 424 -10.41 127.11 26.64
CA LYS A 424 -10.38 126.26 27.83
C LYS A 424 -11.18 124.96 27.61
N ALA A 425 -12.40 125.06 27.08
CA ALA A 425 -13.22 123.88 26.80
C ALA A 425 -12.54 122.94 25.79
N LEU A 426 -11.87 123.48 24.78
CA LEU A 426 -11.09 122.70 23.81
C LEU A 426 -9.88 122.02 24.45
N ALA A 427 -9.16 122.69 25.36
CA ALA A 427 -8.06 122.09 26.11
C ALA A 427 -8.53 120.94 27.03
N ASP A 428 -9.63 121.14 27.75
CA ASP A 428 -10.24 120.10 28.61
C ASP A 428 -10.70 118.89 27.76
N LYS A 429 -11.32 119.14 26.59
CA LYS A 429 -11.67 118.09 25.62
C LYS A 429 -10.43 117.36 25.09
N ALA A 430 -9.40 118.08 24.69
CA ALA A 430 -8.16 117.48 24.16
C ALA A 430 -7.46 116.60 25.21
N ALA A 431 -7.43 117.01 26.48
CA ALA A 431 -6.91 116.17 27.57
C ALA A 431 -7.74 114.88 27.75
N GLY A 432 -9.07 114.97 27.66
CA GLY A 432 -9.96 113.81 27.65
C GLY A 432 -9.72 112.89 26.44
N ASP A 433 -9.56 113.47 25.25
CA ASP A 433 -9.30 112.73 24.01
C ASP A 433 -7.96 111.99 24.06
N ALA A 434 -6.90 112.62 24.57
CA ALA A 434 -5.60 111.98 24.78
C ALA A 434 -5.66 110.83 25.79
N LYS A 435 -6.41 110.99 26.89
CA LYS A 435 -6.65 109.90 27.86
C LYS A 435 -7.39 108.72 27.22
N ALA A 436 -8.39 108.99 26.39
CA ALA A 436 -9.10 107.95 25.64
C ALA A 436 -8.17 107.22 24.65
N ALA A 437 -7.28 107.94 23.97
CA ALA A 437 -6.26 107.36 23.10
C ALA A 437 -5.29 106.45 23.88
N ALA A 438 -4.81 106.88 25.06
CA ALA A 438 -3.96 106.06 25.92
C ALA A 438 -4.68 104.79 26.41
N THR A 439 -5.97 104.88 26.72
CA THR A 439 -6.80 103.71 27.09
C THR A 439 -6.92 102.72 25.94
N ALA A 440 -7.14 103.22 24.71
CA ALA A 440 -7.16 102.40 23.50
C ALA A 440 -5.82 101.70 23.26
N ALA A 441 -4.70 102.41 23.43
CA ALA A 441 -3.36 101.82 23.33
C ALA A 441 -3.11 100.71 24.37
N SER A 442 -3.53 100.91 25.61
CA SER A 442 -3.43 99.88 26.66
C SER A 442 -4.29 98.65 26.35
N ALA A 443 -5.49 98.84 25.82
CA ALA A 443 -6.36 97.74 25.40
C ALA A 443 -5.74 96.95 24.23
N ALA A 444 -5.19 97.66 23.23
CA ALA A 444 -4.49 97.03 22.11
C ALA A 444 -3.29 96.20 22.56
N ALA A 445 -2.50 96.68 23.52
CA ALA A 445 -1.39 95.94 24.11
C ALA A 445 -1.84 94.66 24.84
N ALA A 446 -2.96 94.73 25.59
CA ALA A 446 -3.54 93.57 26.24
C ALA A 446 -4.04 92.52 25.22
N ASP A 447 -4.65 92.96 24.12
CA ASP A 447 -5.10 92.05 23.06
C ASP A 447 -3.92 91.43 22.29
N ALA A 448 -2.83 92.18 22.04
CA ALA A 448 -1.59 91.60 21.51
C ALA A 448 -1.00 90.53 22.44
N ALA A 449 -1.02 90.75 23.77
CA ALA A 449 -0.58 89.75 24.74
C ALA A 449 -1.47 88.50 24.74
N LYS A 450 -2.80 88.66 24.64
CA LYS A 450 -3.72 87.51 24.46
C LYS A 450 -3.43 86.75 23.18
N ALA A 451 -3.17 87.44 22.07
CA ALA A 451 -2.83 86.80 20.81
C ALA A 451 -1.55 85.95 20.93
N ALA A 452 -0.52 86.45 21.63
CA ALA A 452 0.70 85.69 21.91
C ALA A 452 0.43 84.43 22.76
N LEU A 453 -0.46 84.50 23.75
CA LEU A 453 -0.89 83.32 24.52
C LEU A 453 -1.64 82.31 23.64
N SER A 454 -2.48 82.77 22.70
CA SER A 454 -3.14 81.90 21.72
C SER A 454 -2.14 81.17 20.82
N VAL A 455 -1.05 81.84 20.41
CA VAL A 455 0.05 81.19 19.66
C VAL A 455 0.69 80.07 20.48
N ALA A 456 1.03 80.34 21.74
CA ALA A 456 1.63 79.34 22.62
C ALA A 456 0.71 78.12 22.79
N ALA A 457 -0.59 78.34 22.99
CA ALA A 457 -1.59 77.28 23.07
C ALA A 457 -1.73 76.48 21.76
N ALA A 458 -1.71 77.15 20.61
CA ALA A 458 -1.77 76.52 19.29
C ALA A 458 -0.51 75.67 19.02
N GLN A 459 0.67 76.16 19.36
CA GLN A 459 1.94 75.44 19.24
C GLN A 459 1.99 74.21 20.15
N ALA A 460 1.53 74.33 21.40
CA ALA A 460 1.42 73.20 22.31
C ALA A 460 0.46 72.12 21.76
N SER A 461 -0.67 72.54 21.19
CA SER A 461 -1.63 71.64 20.54
C SER A 461 -1.02 70.94 19.32
N ALA A 462 -0.30 71.68 18.48
CA ALA A 462 0.41 71.11 17.32
C ALA A 462 1.48 70.09 17.74
N ALA A 463 2.26 70.38 18.80
CA ALA A 463 3.25 69.46 19.35
C ALA A 463 2.60 68.18 19.92
N ALA A 464 1.48 68.32 20.65
CA ALA A 464 0.71 67.18 21.13
C ALA A 464 0.18 66.31 19.98
N ALA A 465 -0.37 66.95 18.94
CA ALA A 465 -0.85 66.26 17.74
C ALA A 465 0.28 65.50 17.02
N ALA A 466 1.47 66.11 16.88
CA ALA A 466 2.63 65.48 16.28
C ALA A 466 3.11 64.25 17.08
N LYS A 467 3.09 64.32 18.42
CA LYS A 467 3.40 63.17 19.28
C LYS A 467 2.40 62.03 19.08
N SER A 468 1.10 62.34 19.00
CA SER A 468 0.06 61.34 18.71
C SER A 468 0.20 60.71 17.33
N ALA A 469 0.55 61.51 16.30
CA ALA A 469 0.82 60.99 14.96
C ALA A 469 2.04 60.05 14.93
N ALA A 470 3.11 60.38 15.66
CA ALA A 470 4.28 59.51 15.76
C ALA A 470 3.96 58.18 16.46
N ALA A 471 3.16 58.21 17.54
CA ALA A 471 2.69 57.02 18.21
C ALA A 471 1.79 56.16 17.31
N ALA A 472 0.84 56.78 16.59
CA ALA A 472 -0.02 56.08 15.64
C ALA A 472 0.78 55.41 14.51
N LYS A 473 1.81 56.07 13.98
CA LYS A 473 2.71 55.50 12.96
C LYS A 473 3.49 54.30 13.49
N LYS A 474 3.94 54.35 14.74
CA LYS A 474 4.60 53.20 15.39
C LYS A 474 3.63 52.02 15.52
N ALA A 475 2.41 52.28 15.97
CA ALA A 475 1.36 51.26 16.08
C ALA A 475 1.01 50.62 14.73
N ASP A 476 0.89 51.42 13.66
CA ASP A 476 0.72 50.92 12.29
C ASP A 476 1.88 50.00 11.88
N THR A 477 3.13 50.45 12.05
CA THR A 477 4.32 49.64 11.72
C THR A 477 4.33 48.29 12.46
N SER A 478 4.02 48.30 13.77
CA SER A 478 3.86 47.06 14.54
C SER A 478 2.74 46.17 13.99
N ALA A 479 1.58 46.75 13.67
CA ALA A 479 0.44 46.01 13.12
C ALA A 479 0.77 45.34 11.78
N GLN A 480 1.49 46.03 10.88
CA GLN A 480 1.97 45.45 9.62
C GLN A 480 2.93 44.27 9.85
N ASN A 481 3.81 44.36 10.85
CA ASN A 481 4.70 43.26 11.19
C ASN A 481 3.93 42.03 11.73
N TYR A 482 2.90 42.25 12.55
CA TYR A 482 2.04 41.17 13.02
C TYR A 482 1.23 40.56 11.86
N ASP A 483 0.76 41.36 10.91
CA ASP A 483 0.08 40.88 9.71
C ASP A 483 0.98 39.96 8.87
N ALA A 484 2.21 40.39 8.60
CA ALA A 484 3.20 39.57 7.89
C ALA A 484 3.48 38.23 8.62
N GLN A 485 3.59 38.26 9.94
CA GLN A 485 3.78 37.04 10.76
C GLN A 485 2.55 36.12 10.68
N ALA A 486 1.35 36.66 10.86
CA ALA A 486 0.11 35.88 10.81
C ALA A 486 -0.12 35.24 9.44
N GLY A 487 0.17 35.96 8.35
CA GLY A 487 0.11 35.43 7.00
C GLY A 487 1.10 34.30 6.76
N ALA A 488 2.35 34.43 7.24
CA ALA A 488 3.33 33.36 7.17
C ALA A 488 2.91 32.12 7.97
N ASP A 489 2.41 32.31 9.20
CA ASP A 489 1.95 31.21 10.05
C ASP A 489 0.74 30.48 9.45
N ALA A 490 -0.21 31.20 8.85
CA ALA A 490 -1.33 30.60 8.12
C ALA A 490 -0.86 29.76 6.92
N ASN A 491 0.11 30.24 6.15
CA ASN A 491 0.68 29.48 5.03
C ASN A 491 1.36 28.18 5.49
N TYR A 492 2.15 28.23 6.58
CA TYR A 492 2.77 27.04 7.15
C TYR A 492 1.73 26.06 7.72
N ALA A 493 0.65 26.56 8.32
CA ALA A 493 -0.44 25.71 8.79
C ALA A 493 -1.12 24.97 7.62
N GLN A 494 -1.35 25.66 6.49
CA GLN A 494 -1.91 25.04 5.28
C GLN A 494 -0.97 24.00 4.65
N LEU A 495 0.34 24.25 4.66
CA LEU A 495 1.33 23.26 4.24
C LEU A 495 1.29 22.00 5.13
N ALA A 496 1.19 22.19 6.45
CA ALA A 496 1.06 21.09 7.39
C ALA A 496 -0.23 20.28 7.15
N ALA A 497 -1.37 20.95 6.93
CA ALA A 497 -2.63 20.29 6.60
C ALA A 497 -2.56 19.49 5.29
N THR A 498 -1.96 20.07 4.25
CA THR A 498 -1.77 19.40 2.95
C THR A 498 -0.89 18.16 3.08
N THR A 499 0.18 18.27 3.86
CA THR A 499 1.07 17.14 4.16
C THR A 499 0.31 16.06 4.94
N ALA A 500 -0.45 16.43 5.97
CA ALA A 500 -1.24 15.49 6.76
C ALA A 500 -2.24 14.71 5.90
N LYS A 501 -2.89 15.39 4.94
CA LYS A 501 -3.81 14.76 3.97
C LYS A 501 -3.10 13.75 3.06
N SER A 502 -1.88 14.07 2.61
CA SER A 502 -1.06 13.14 1.83
C SER A 502 -0.67 11.90 2.64
N GLU A 503 -0.27 12.08 3.90
CA GLU A 503 0.06 10.96 4.81
C GLU A 503 -1.17 10.09 5.09
N ALA A 504 -2.34 10.69 5.29
CA ALA A 504 -3.60 9.95 5.47
C ALA A 504 -3.96 9.12 4.22
N ALA A 505 -3.81 9.69 3.02
CA ALA A 505 -4.04 8.96 1.77
C ALA A 505 -3.04 7.80 1.57
N ALA A 506 -1.77 8.00 1.96
CA ALA A 506 -0.79 6.93 1.94
C ALA A 506 -1.16 5.81 2.93
N ALA A 507 -1.56 6.14 4.16
CA ALA A 507 -2.03 5.17 5.15
C ALA A 507 -3.24 4.36 4.65
N ASP A 508 -4.18 5.01 3.94
CA ASP A 508 -5.34 4.35 3.34
C ASP A 508 -4.94 3.33 2.26
N ASN A 509 -3.97 3.68 1.42
CA ASN A 509 -3.40 2.75 0.43
C ASN A 509 -2.72 1.54 1.09
N GLU A 510 -1.97 1.75 2.18
CA GLU A 510 -1.34 0.66 2.94
C GLU A 510 -2.39 -0.27 3.55
N ALA A 511 -3.49 0.27 4.09
CA ALA A 511 -4.61 -0.52 4.61
C ALA A 511 -5.31 -1.34 3.52
N THR A 512 -5.57 -0.75 2.35
CA THR A 512 -6.16 -1.46 1.20
C THR A 512 -5.21 -2.53 0.63
N ALA A 513 -3.90 -2.36 0.74
CA ALA A 513 -2.95 -3.42 0.44
C ALA A 513 -3.03 -4.57 1.46
N ALA A 514 -3.02 -4.26 2.76
CA ALA A 514 -3.15 -5.26 3.82
C ALA A 514 -4.45 -6.08 3.73
N GLU A 515 -5.57 -5.45 3.36
CA GLU A 515 -6.85 -6.13 3.12
C GLU A 515 -6.79 -7.12 1.94
N ARG A 516 -6.02 -6.79 0.89
CA ARG A 516 -5.78 -7.70 -0.24
C ARG A 516 -4.93 -8.89 0.19
N ASP A 517 -3.87 -8.65 0.95
CA ASP A 517 -3.00 -9.71 1.48
C ASP A 517 -3.81 -10.67 2.40
N ALA A 518 -4.67 -10.12 3.25
CA ALA A 518 -5.59 -10.90 4.09
C ALA A 518 -6.59 -11.73 3.26
N ALA A 519 -7.12 -11.20 2.17
CA ALA A 519 -7.99 -11.95 1.26
C ALA A 519 -7.24 -13.09 0.55
N GLY A 520 -5.99 -12.84 0.14
CA GLY A 520 -5.08 -13.86 -0.40
C GLY A 520 -4.82 -14.99 0.59
N ALA A 521 -4.52 -14.65 1.84
CA ALA A 521 -4.29 -15.62 2.92
C ALA A 521 -5.53 -16.48 3.20
N ASN A 522 -6.72 -15.88 3.22
CA ASN A 522 -7.98 -16.61 3.41
C ASN A 522 -8.28 -17.59 2.27
N THR A 523 -7.94 -17.21 1.03
CA THR A 523 -8.07 -18.09 -0.14
C THR A 523 -7.10 -19.27 -0.04
N ALA A 524 -5.86 -19.01 0.39
CA ALA A 524 -4.87 -20.07 0.60
C ALA A 524 -5.30 -21.05 1.71
N ALA A 525 -5.79 -20.54 2.84
CA ALA A 525 -6.31 -21.37 3.92
C ALA A 525 -7.50 -22.24 3.49
N THR A 526 -8.43 -21.68 2.72
CA THR A 526 -9.60 -22.41 2.21
C THR A 526 -9.19 -23.53 1.25
N ALA A 527 -8.20 -23.28 0.38
CA ALA A 527 -7.64 -24.31 -0.48
C ALA A 527 -6.97 -25.43 0.33
N ALA A 528 -6.16 -25.07 1.33
CA ALA A 528 -5.51 -26.04 2.22
C ALA A 528 -6.50 -26.91 2.99
N GLU A 529 -7.60 -26.32 3.49
CA GLU A 529 -8.69 -27.06 4.17
C GLU A 529 -9.41 -28.02 3.23
N SER A 530 -9.59 -27.64 1.96
CA SER A 530 -10.14 -28.53 0.93
C SER A 530 -9.20 -29.69 0.65
N ASP A 531 -7.89 -29.42 0.52
CA ASP A 531 -6.88 -30.46 0.30
C ASP A 531 -6.81 -31.45 1.48
N ALA A 532 -6.84 -30.93 2.71
CA ALA A 532 -6.89 -31.76 3.92
C ALA A 532 -8.16 -32.62 4.01
N THR A 533 -9.30 -32.10 3.55
CA THR A 533 -10.55 -32.85 3.51
C THR A 533 -10.48 -33.98 2.48
N SER A 534 -9.93 -33.70 1.28
CA SER A 534 -9.69 -34.73 0.27
C SER A 534 -8.71 -35.80 0.76
N ALA A 535 -7.59 -35.42 1.38
CA ALA A 535 -6.62 -36.35 1.93
C ALA A 535 -7.21 -37.27 3.01
N ARG A 536 -8.06 -36.74 3.90
CA ARG A 536 -8.79 -37.53 4.90
C ARG A 536 -9.76 -38.52 4.26
N GLY A 537 -10.45 -38.10 3.19
CA GLY A 537 -11.32 -38.98 2.42
C GLY A 537 -10.54 -40.17 1.83
N THR A 538 -9.39 -39.90 1.22
CA THR A 538 -8.50 -40.93 0.69
C THR A 538 -7.98 -41.87 1.77
N ALA A 539 -7.49 -41.33 2.89
CA ALA A 539 -7.01 -42.16 4.00
C ALA A 539 -8.11 -43.07 4.56
N ALA A 540 -9.34 -42.56 4.71
CA ALA A 540 -10.47 -43.36 5.16
C ALA A 540 -10.84 -44.47 4.17
N GLN A 541 -10.67 -44.25 2.86
CA GLN A 541 -10.85 -45.30 1.87
C GLN A 541 -9.72 -46.33 1.92
N ALA A 542 -8.47 -45.89 2.03
CA ALA A 542 -7.31 -46.77 2.15
C ALA A 542 -7.39 -47.70 3.37
N GLU A 543 -7.90 -47.22 4.51
CA GLU A 543 -8.14 -48.06 5.70
C GLU A 543 -9.21 -49.13 5.44
N LYS A 544 -10.29 -48.80 4.70
CA LYS A 544 -11.29 -49.80 4.28
C LYS A 544 -10.70 -50.84 3.33
N ASP A 545 -9.86 -50.41 2.41
CA ASP A 545 -9.21 -51.30 1.45
C ASP A 545 -8.24 -52.26 2.17
N ALA A 546 -7.50 -51.76 3.17
CA ALA A 546 -6.66 -52.59 4.03
C ALA A 546 -7.46 -53.59 4.88
N ASP A 547 -8.59 -53.18 5.48
CA ASP A 547 -9.47 -54.08 6.23
C ASP A 547 -10.04 -55.19 5.32
N ALA A 548 -10.41 -54.85 4.07
CA ALA A 548 -10.87 -55.82 3.09
C ALA A 548 -9.74 -56.77 2.65
N ALA A 549 -8.51 -56.27 2.48
CA ALA A 549 -7.35 -57.09 2.14
C ALA A 549 -7.01 -58.09 3.25
N GLU A 550 -7.09 -57.65 4.51
CA GLU A 550 -6.93 -58.52 5.68
C GLU A 550 -8.03 -59.58 5.78
N THR A 551 -9.26 -59.22 5.41
CA THR A 551 -10.37 -60.18 5.32
C THR A 551 -10.12 -61.23 4.23
N ALA A 552 -9.70 -60.80 3.04
CA ALA A 552 -9.35 -61.70 1.94
C ALA A 552 -8.19 -62.64 2.33
N ALA A 553 -7.16 -62.11 2.99
CA ALA A 553 -6.05 -62.91 3.50
C ALA A 553 -6.50 -63.94 4.55
N ALA A 554 -7.41 -63.58 5.46
CA ALA A 554 -7.97 -64.50 6.46
C ALA A 554 -8.80 -65.61 5.80
N ASN A 555 -9.58 -65.29 4.76
CA ASN A 555 -10.33 -66.28 3.98
C ASN A 555 -9.40 -67.21 3.19
N ALA A 556 -8.31 -66.67 2.64
CA ALA A 556 -7.27 -67.45 1.96
C ALA A 556 -6.59 -68.43 2.92
N ASP A 557 -6.22 -67.98 4.13
CA ASP A 557 -5.66 -68.82 5.20
C ASP A 557 -6.66 -69.90 5.65
N GLY A 558 -7.95 -69.55 5.79
CA GLY A 558 -9.01 -70.52 6.04
C GLY A 558 -9.09 -71.59 4.94
N SER A 559 -9.03 -71.18 3.67
CA SER A 559 -9.03 -72.10 2.53
C SER A 559 -7.80 -73.00 2.51
N ALA A 560 -6.62 -72.47 2.82
CA ALA A 560 -5.39 -73.25 2.96
C ALA A 560 -5.49 -74.31 4.06
N LYS A 561 -6.01 -73.96 5.24
CA LYS A 561 -6.24 -74.90 6.35
C LYS A 561 -7.25 -75.99 6.00
N GLU A 562 -8.29 -75.66 5.26
CA GLU A 562 -9.25 -76.65 4.77
C GLU A 562 -8.64 -77.57 3.71
N ALA A 563 -7.77 -77.04 2.85
CA ALA A 563 -7.04 -77.82 1.86
C ALA A 563 -6.04 -78.78 2.54
N ASP A 564 -5.35 -78.30 3.57
CA ASP A 564 -4.41 -79.07 4.38
C ASP A 564 -5.13 -80.24 5.09
N LYS A 565 -6.31 -79.99 5.68
CA LYS A 565 -7.15 -81.05 6.24
C LYS A 565 -7.63 -82.08 5.21
N ALA A 566 -7.95 -81.62 4.00
CA ALA A 566 -8.32 -82.52 2.89
C ALA A 566 -7.13 -83.41 2.49
N ALA A 567 -5.93 -82.84 2.42
CA ALA A 567 -4.70 -83.57 2.16
C ALA A 567 -4.40 -84.58 3.28
N ASP A 568 -4.44 -84.18 4.56
CA ASP A 568 -4.28 -85.07 5.71
C ASP A 568 -5.28 -86.23 5.67
N SER A 569 -6.53 -85.94 5.35
CA SER A 569 -7.59 -86.95 5.26
C SER A 569 -7.36 -87.91 4.09
N ALA A 570 -6.91 -87.40 2.94
CA ALA A 570 -6.56 -88.21 1.78
C ALA A 570 -5.35 -89.12 2.05
N GLU A 571 -4.32 -88.61 2.73
CA GLU A 571 -3.12 -89.37 3.12
C GLU A 571 -3.46 -90.43 4.18
N GLU A 572 -4.31 -90.09 5.15
CA GLU A 572 -4.81 -91.03 6.15
C GLU A 572 -5.66 -92.15 5.52
N GLN A 573 -6.48 -91.80 4.53
CA GLN A 573 -7.29 -92.76 3.77
C GLN A 573 -6.41 -93.64 2.88
N GLU A 574 -5.40 -93.08 2.20
CA GLU A 574 -4.41 -93.85 1.44
C GLU A 574 -3.64 -94.80 2.37
N ARG A 575 -3.24 -94.34 3.56
CA ARG A 575 -2.60 -95.17 4.59
C ARG A 575 -3.48 -96.35 4.98
N LYS A 576 -4.78 -96.11 5.23
CA LYS A 576 -5.77 -97.17 5.54
C LYS A 576 -6.04 -98.11 4.38
N ASP A 577 -6.15 -97.61 3.14
CA ASP A 577 -6.37 -98.42 1.95
C ASP A 577 -5.13 -99.28 1.62
N GLN A 578 -3.92 -98.74 1.80
CA GLN A 578 -2.66 -99.48 1.72
C GLN A 578 -2.57 -100.54 2.84
N GLU A 579 -3.02 -100.23 4.06
CA GLU A 579 -3.06 -101.17 5.18
C GLU A 579 -4.11 -102.29 4.96
N THR A 580 -5.25 -101.97 4.33
CA THR A 580 -6.30 -102.91 3.95
C THR A 580 -5.87 -103.78 2.76
N ALA A 581 -5.18 -103.19 1.78
CA ALA A 581 -4.51 -103.90 0.69
C ALA A 581 -3.36 -104.78 1.21
N ARG A 582 -2.64 -104.37 2.27
CA ARG A 582 -1.67 -105.22 2.98
C ARG A 582 -2.35 -106.40 3.66
N LYS A 583 -3.50 -106.20 4.32
CA LYS A 583 -4.30 -107.28 4.91
C LYS A 583 -4.89 -108.23 3.86
N ALA A 584 -5.28 -107.72 2.68
CA ALA A 584 -5.72 -108.54 1.56
C ALA A 584 -4.56 -109.29 0.86
N ALA A 585 -3.38 -108.67 0.70
CA ALA A 585 -2.18 -109.29 0.16
C ALA A 585 -1.55 -110.33 1.10
N MET A 586 -1.71 -110.16 2.42
CA MET A 586 -1.31 -111.15 3.43
C MET A 586 -2.17 -112.44 3.42
N ALA A 587 -3.29 -112.48 2.69
CA ALA A 587 -4.09 -113.70 2.48
C ALA A 587 -3.61 -114.55 1.27
N THR A 588 -2.69 -114.04 0.44
CA THR A 588 -2.11 -114.77 -0.72
C THR A 588 -0.58 -114.83 -0.71
N GLY A 589 0.07 -114.49 0.40
CA GLY A 589 1.47 -114.86 0.66
C GLY A 589 2.51 -114.28 -0.31
N ASP A 590 2.29 -113.07 -0.82
CA ASP A 590 3.28 -112.39 -1.67
C ASP A 590 3.73 -111.07 -1.02
N THR A 591 5.00 -111.02 -0.60
CA THR A 591 5.58 -109.93 0.21
C THR A 591 6.14 -108.76 -0.61
N GLY A 592 5.77 -108.61 -1.89
CA GLY A 592 5.67 -107.31 -2.58
C GLY A 592 6.83 -106.30 -2.51
N VAL A 593 8.05 -106.69 -2.13
CA VAL A 593 9.23 -105.83 -2.08
C VAL A 593 10.10 -106.10 -3.31
N LEU A 594 10.19 -105.10 -4.19
CA LEU A 594 11.05 -105.11 -5.36
C LEU A 594 12.48 -104.69 -4.97
N GLY A 595 13.43 -105.60 -5.15
CA GLY A 595 14.86 -105.28 -5.09
C GLY A 595 15.76 -106.47 -4.84
N ALA A 596 15.82 -107.44 -5.76
CA ALA A 596 16.91 -108.45 -5.79
C ALA A 596 16.93 -109.35 -7.05
N ASP A 597 16.44 -108.90 -8.23
CA ASP A 597 16.58 -109.71 -9.45
C ASP A 597 17.14 -108.89 -10.61
N GLN A 598 18.45 -109.04 -10.83
CA GLN A 598 19.23 -108.36 -11.88
C GLN A 598 19.01 -108.99 -13.27
N GLY A 599 18.24 -110.09 -13.38
CA GLY A 599 18.14 -110.88 -14.60
C GLY A 599 19.47 -111.51 -15.03
N PRO A 600 19.45 -112.60 -15.84
CA PRO A 600 20.68 -113.20 -16.36
C PRO A 600 21.46 -112.23 -17.26
N ALA A 601 22.78 -112.34 -17.25
CA ALA A 601 23.63 -111.64 -18.22
C ALA A 601 23.31 -112.10 -19.65
N LEU A 602 23.45 -111.18 -20.61
CA LEU A 602 23.22 -111.46 -22.03
C LEU A 602 24.22 -112.53 -22.53
N SER A 603 23.75 -113.61 -23.16
CA SER A 603 24.60 -114.65 -23.74
C SER A 603 25.22 -114.21 -25.08
N ALA A 604 26.34 -114.80 -25.51
CA ALA A 604 26.98 -114.43 -26.78
C ALA A 604 26.07 -114.62 -28.01
N ASP A 605 25.21 -115.64 -27.99
CA ASP A 605 24.23 -115.90 -29.05
C ASP A 605 23.07 -114.90 -29.02
N ASP A 606 22.59 -114.50 -27.83
CA ASP A 606 21.54 -113.49 -27.70
C ASP A 606 22.07 -112.07 -27.99
N GLU A 607 23.34 -111.79 -27.69
CA GLU A 607 24.04 -110.57 -28.08
C GLU A 607 24.20 -110.50 -29.61
N ALA A 608 24.58 -111.60 -30.27
CA ALA A 608 24.62 -111.67 -31.72
C ALA A 608 23.23 -111.48 -32.36
N ILE A 609 22.16 -111.97 -31.73
CA ILE A 609 20.78 -111.76 -32.17
C ILE A 609 20.36 -110.30 -32.00
N LEU A 610 20.61 -109.69 -30.83
CA LEU A 610 20.29 -108.27 -30.63
C LEU A 610 21.12 -107.35 -31.53
N LEU A 611 22.39 -107.69 -31.79
CA LEU A 611 23.25 -107.00 -32.77
C LEU A 611 22.72 -107.13 -34.20
N ALA A 612 22.26 -108.32 -34.59
CA ALA A 612 21.72 -108.58 -35.92
C ALA A 612 20.34 -107.95 -36.15
N GLU A 613 19.49 -107.93 -35.12
CA GLU A 613 18.09 -107.47 -35.24
C GLU A 613 17.92 -105.97 -35.02
N CYS A 614 18.68 -105.35 -34.10
CA CYS A 614 18.52 -103.91 -33.81
C CYS A 614 19.82 -103.15 -33.46
N GLY A 615 20.99 -103.76 -33.67
CA GLY A 615 22.29 -103.09 -33.60
C GLY A 615 22.81 -102.81 -32.18
N GLN A 616 23.91 -102.05 -32.10
CA GLN A 616 24.63 -101.78 -30.85
C GLN A 616 23.77 -101.10 -29.77
N GLY A 617 22.80 -100.26 -30.17
CA GLY A 617 21.91 -99.55 -29.24
C GLY A 617 21.05 -100.48 -28.38
N CYS A 618 20.63 -101.65 -28.90
CA CYS A 618 19.87 -102.63 -28.12
C CYS A 618 20.73 -103.34 -27.06
N VAL A 619 22.01 -103.55 -27.36
CA VAL A 619 22.97 -104.11 -26.40
C VAL A 619 23.26 -103.10 -25.29
N ASP A 620 23.36 -101.81 -25.64
CA ASP A 620 23.60 -100.73 -24.69
C ASP A 620 22.38 -100.44 -23.81
N ASP A 621 21.16 -100.46 -24.36
CA ASP A 621 19.90 -100.34 -23.61
C ASP A 621 19.71 -101.49 -22.61
N TYR A 622 20.09 -102.73 -22.98
CA TYR A 622 20.08 -103.87 -22.07
C TYR A 622 21.04 -103.67 -20.89
N ARG A 623 22.24 -103.15 -21.17
CA ARG A 623 23.26 -102.86 -20.14
C ARG A 623 22.85 -101.70 -19.24
N GLN A 624 22.23 -100.64 -19.79
CA GLN A 624 21.73 -99.49 -19.04
C GLN A 624 20.50 -99.80 -18.20
N ALA A 625 19.56 -100.60 -18.72
CA ALA A 625 18.43 -101.09 -17.94
C ALA A 625 18.90 -101.95 -16.76
N ARG A 626 19.93 -102.78 -16.94
CA ARG A 626 20.54 -103.53 -15.83
C ARG A 626 21.20 -102.62 -14.79
N ALA A 627 21.90 -101.56 -15.21
CA ALA A 627 22.51 -100.59 -14.31
C ALA A 627 21.48 -99.76 -13.53
N ALA A 628 20.36 -99.38 -14.17
CA ALA A 628 19.26 -98.66 -13.51
C ALA A 628 18.53 -99.51 -12.45
N LEU A 629 18.54 -100.83 -12.59
CA LEU A 629 18.04 -101.78 -11.59
C LEU A 629 19.05 -102.03 -10.43
N ALA A 630 20.26 -101.45 -10.49
CA ALA A 630 21.32 -101.63 -9.50
C ALA A 630 21.54 -100.44 -8.55
N MET A 631 20.90 -99.27 -8.78
CA MET A 631 21.08 -98.06 -7.95
C MET A 631 20.20 -98.08 -6.68
N THR A 632 20.73 -97.58 -5.56
CA THR A 632 19.96 -97.35 -4.31
C THR A 632 19.42 -95.92 -4.20
N ILE A 633 18.35 -95.70 -3.42
CA ILE A 633 17.75 -94.37 -3.16
C ILE A 633 18.74 -93.40 -2.50
N VAL A 634 19.64 -93.93 -1.66
CA VAL A 634 20.60 -93.15 -0.88
C VAL A 634 21.67 -92.54 -1.78
N GLU A 635 22.13 -93.28 -2.78
CA GLU A 635 23.12 -92.81 -3.77
C GLU A 635 22.52 -91.75 -4.71
N TRP A 636 21.21 -91.79 -4.97
CA TRP A 636 20.53 -90.81 -5.81
C TRP A 636 20.37 -89.44 -5.11
N LEU A 637 20.09 -89.43 -3.80
CA LEU A 637 19.96 -88.21 -2.99
C LEU A 637 21.27 -87.40 -2.92
N GLN A 638 22.42 -88.08 -2.82
CA GLN A 638 23.73 -87.42 -2.79
C GLN A 638 24.12 -86.81 -4.15
N ALA A 639 23.64 -87.38 -5.26
CA ALA A 639 23.98 -86.92 -6.60
C ALA A 639 23.15 -85.70 -7.08
N ASN A 640 22.08 -85.31 -6.36
CA ASN A 640 21.10 -84.30 -6.83
C ASN A 640 21.00 -83.05 -5.93
N GLY A 641 22.03 -82.75 -5.13
CA GLY A 641 22.23 -81.42 -4.53
C GLY A 641 21.34 -81.12 -3.31
N ALA A 642 21.47 -81.90 -2.24
CA ALA A 642 20.76 -81.71 -0.97
C ALA A 642 21.43 -80.70 0.00
N ASP A 643 22.32 -79.83 -0.48
CA ASP A 643 23.19 -79.01 0.39
C ASP A 643 22.42 -78.01 1.28
N ILE A 644 21.31 -77.44 0.80
CA ILE A 644 20.49 -76.47 1.56
C ILE A 644 19.62 -77.13 2.65
N LEU A 645 19.20 -78.38 2.46
CA LEU A 645 18.45 -79.16 3.47
C LEU A 645 19.40 -79.76 4.52
N LEU A 646 20.63 -80.08 4.11
CA LEU A 646 21.70 -80.56 4.99
C LEU A 646 22.17 -79.48 5.97
N GLU A 647 22.12 -78.19 5.59
CA GLU A 647 22.50 -77.04 6.43
C GLU A 647 21.51 -76.75 7.57
N VAL A 648 20.23 -77.11 7.43
CA VAL A 648 19.18 -76.80 8.40
C VAL A 648 18.85 -77.97 9.35
N ILE A 649 19.04 -79.23 8.94
CA ILE A 649 18.50 -80.42 9.67
C ILE A 649 19.58 -81.45 10.09
N GLY A 650 20.75 -81.47 9.43
CA GLY A 650 21.88 -82.37 9.75
C GLY A 650 21.76 -83.81 9.21
N VAL A 651 22.88 -84.37 8.74
CA VAL A 651 22.97 -85.69 8.04
C VAL A 651 22.46 -86.87 8.88
N ASP A 652 22.71 -86.87 10.18
CA ASP A 652 22.39 -88.02 11.04
C ASP A 652 20.90 -88.09 11.39
N ASN A 653 20.20 -86.96 11.40
CA ASN A 653 18.75 -86.90 11.62
C ASN A 653 17.97 -87.37 10.37
N ILE A 654 18.46 -87.07 9.16
CA ILE A 654 17.87 -87.54 7.90
C ILE A 654 17.99 -89.06 7.78
N LYS A 655 19.15 -89.64 8.15
CA LYS A 655 19.34 -91.10 8.18
C LYS A 655 18.42 -91.79 9.19
N ARG A 656 18.14 -91.15 10.33
CA ARG A 656 17.23 -91.68 11.35
C ARG A 656 15.77 -91.65 10.87
N CYS A 657 15.32 -90.55 10.26
CA CYS A 657 13.96 -90.43 9.74
C CYS A 657 13.66 -91.39 8.57
N ILE A 658 14.66 -91.75 7.76
CA ILE A 658 14.49 -92.71 6.64
C ILE A 658 14.40 -94.16 7.13
N GLY A 659 14.90 -94.48 8.33
CA GLY A 659 14.84 -95.83 8.92
C GLY A 659 13.48 -96.24 9.49
N GLU A 660 12.60 -95.28 9.79
CA GLU A 660 11.35 -95.49 10.53
C GLU A 660 10.09 -95.56 9.65
N TYR A 661 10.21 -95.46 8.31
CA TYR A 661 9.11 -95.52 7.34
C TYR A 661 7.96 -94.49 7.53
N ASP A 662 8.22 -93.36 8.22
CA ASP A 662 7.38 -92.15 8.21
C ASP A 662 8.27 -90.89 8.20
N VAL A 663 8.61 -90.44 6.99
CA VAL A 663 9.60 -89.37 6.75
C VAL A 663 9.02 -87.98 6.98
N GLU A 664 7.70 -87.82 6.86
CA GLU A 664 7.02 -86.52 6.90
C GLU A 664 6.75 -86.06 8.33
N SER A 665 6.26 -86.96 9.20
CA SER A 665 6.07 -86.68 10.64
C SER A 665 7.39 -86.41 11.37
N CYS A 666 8.46 -87.10 10.96
CA CYS A 666 9.81 -86.92 11.52
C CYS A 666 10.42 -85.55 11.15
N LEU A 667 10.13 -85.04 9.94
CA LEU A 667 10.59 -83.73 9.46
C LEU A 667 9.82 -82.56 10.06
N TRP A 668 8.52 -82.73 10.36
CA TRP A 668 7.68 -81.67 10.97
C TRP A 668 7.94 -81.44 12.47
N SER A 669 8.53 -82.41 13.18
CA SER A 669 8.83 -82.27 14.62
C SER A 669 9.90 -81.21 14.98
N PHE A 670 10.54 -80.58 13.98
CA PHE A 670 11.62 -79.60 14.15
C PHE A 670 11.27 -78.16 13.75
N VAL A 671 9.99 -77.86 13.44
CA VAL A 671 9.52 -76.51 13.11
C VAL A 671 8.40 -76.11 14.08
N ASP A 672 8.77 -75.49 15.20
CA ASP A 672 7.83 -74.96 16.20
C ASP A 672 7.55 -73.45 15.97
N VAL A 673 6.35 -73.02 16.36
CA VAL A 673 5.56 -71.85 15.89
C VAL A 673 6.04 -70.48 16.41
N GLY A 674 7.33 -70.34 16.78
CA GLY A 674 7.83 -69.17 17.53
C GLY A 674 8.52 -68.03 16.77
N THR A 675 8.89 -68.19 15.48
CA THR A 675 9.88 -67.27 14.83
C THR A 675 9.48 -66.68 13.47
N LEU A 676 8.19 -66.68 13.13
CA LEU A 676 7.69 -66.17 11.84
C LEU A 676 7.60 -64.63 11.72
N PHE A 677 7.92 -63.88 12.78
CA PHE A 677 7.84 -62.41 12.79
C PHE A 677 9.12 -61.65 12.43
N ALA A 678 10.20 -62.30 11.98
CA ALA A 678 11.51 -61.62 11.84
C ALA A 678 12.33 -61.84 10.56
N VAL A 679 11.79 -62.33 9.43
CA VAL A 679 12.53 -62.35 8.13
C VAL A 679 11.59 -62.22 6.91
N VAL A 680 11.24 -60.99 6.54
CA VAL A 680 10.44 -60.64 5.34
C VAL A 680 11.29 -60.69 4.05
N GLY A 681 11.92 -61.83 3.74
CA GLY A 681 12.75 -61.85 2.51
C GLY A 681 13.23 -63.18 1.96
N LYS A 682 13.04 -64.32 2.65
CA LYS A 682 13.58 -65.62 2.20
C LYS A 682 12.56 -66.73 1.97
N ILE A 683 11.28 -66.42 2.11
CA ILE A 683 10.15 -67.35 1.87
C ILE A 683 10.16 -67.97 0.45
N PRO A 684 10.48 -67.25 -0.64
CA PRO A 684 10.45 -67.84 -1.99
C PRO A 684 11.50 -68.95 -2.21
N ALA A 685 12.61 -68.92 -1.47
CA ALA A 685 13.72 -69.85 -1.66
C ALA A 685 13.46 -71.23 -1.04
N VAL A 686 12.75 -71.28 0.10
CA VAL A 686 12.37 -72.52 0.79
C VAL A 686 11.29 -73.25 0.00
N SER A 687 10.27 -72.54 -0.50
CA SER A 687 9.22 -73.10 -1.35
C SER A 687 9.78 -73.72 -2.64
N LYS A 688 10.80 -73.08 -3.25
CA LYS A 688 11.44 -73.57 -4.48
C LYS A 688 12.30 -74.82 -4.27
N ALA A 689 12.85 -75.03 -3.07
CA ALA A 689 13.64 -76.21 -2.73
C ALA A 689 12.76 -77.44 -2.45
N VAL A 690 11.63 -77.26 -1.75
CA VAL A 690 10.64 -78.31 -1.47
C VAL A 690 10.04 -78.88 -2.77
N VAL A 691 9.68 -78.01 -3.72
CA VAL A 691 9.17 -78.44 -5.05
C VAL A 691 10.20 -79.24 -5.85
N ARG A 692 11.49 -78.94 -5.70
CA ARG A 692 12.58 -79.59 -6.45
C ARG A 692 12.89 -81.00 -5.97
N VAL A 693 12.77 -81.26 -4.67
CA VAL A 693 12.94 -82.59 -4.08
C VAL A 693 11.73 -83.48 -4.37
N ALA A 694 10.51 -82.93 -4.29
CA ALA A 694 9.28 -83.64 -4.61
C ALA A 694 9.22 -84.11 -6.09
N THR A 695 9.67 -83.27 -7.03
CA THR A 695 9.72 -83.62 -8.47
C THR A 695 10.87 -84.57 -8.84
N GLY A 696 11.94 -84.64 -8.04
CA GLY A 696 13.10 -85.49 -8.31
C GLY A 696 12.88 -86.97 -7.95
N ILE A 697 12.22 -87.26 -6.82
CA ILE A 697 11.92 -88.63 -6.38
C ILE A 697 10.94 -89.32 -7.34
N ALA A 698 9.99 -88.59 -7.92
CA ALA A 698 9.09 -89.11 -8.95
C ALA A 698 9.84 -89.63 -10.20
N LYS A 699 10.90 -88.91 -10.63
CA LYS A 699 11.72 -89.29 -11.80
C LYS A 699 12.65 -90.49 -11.54
N PHE A 700 13.02 -90.75 -10.28
CA PHE A 700 13.78 -91.93 -9.89
C PHE A 700 12.95 -93.21 -10.10
N PHE A 701 11.68 -93.19 -9.69
CA PHE A 701 10.76 -94.31 -9.88
C PHE A 701 10.37 -94.54 -11.34
N GLU A 702 10.22 -93.49 -12.16
CA GLU A 702 10.02 -93.63 -13.63
C GLU A 702 11.19 -94.35 -14.32
N LYS A 703 12.45 -94.11 -13.89
CA LYS A 703 13.63 -94.77 -14.47
C LYS A 703 13.72 -96.26 -14.13
N ALA A 704 13.32 -96.66 -12.93
CA ALA A 704 13.26 -98.06 -12.53
C ALA A 704 12.17 -98.84 -13.30
N GLU A 705 11.04 -98.17 -13.60
CA GLU A 705 9.95 -98.74 -14.39
C GLU A 705 10.31 -98.87 -15.89
N TRP A 706 11.03 -97.89 -16.45
CA TRP A 706 11.62 -97.96 -17.80
C TRP A 706 12.58 -99.15 -17.96
N ALA A 707 13.42 -99.40 -16.95
CA ALA A 707 14.40 -100.48 -17.00
C ALA A 707 13.76 -101.88 -17.05
N LYS A 708 12.70 -102.10 -16.26
CA LYS A 708 11.92 -103.35 -16.30
C LYS A 708 11.25 -103.58 -17.65
N ARG A 709 10.61 -102.56 -18.22
CA ARG A 709 9.90 -102.65 -19.51
C ARG A 709 10.87 -102.90 -20.67
N THR A 710 12.04 -102.27 -20.64
CA THR A 710 13.08 -102.43 -21.67
C THR A 710 13.65 -103.86 -21.69
N MET A 711 13.87 -104.46 -20.51
CA MET A 711 14.35 -105.84 -20.40
C MET A 711 13.36 -106.86 -20.98
N GLU A 712 12.06 -106.67 -20.74
CA GLU A 712 11.02 -107.57 -21.24
C GLU A 712 10.86 -107.46 -22.77
N ARG A 713 10.91 -106.24 -23.31
CA ARG A 713 10.86 -105.96 -24.75
C ARG A 713 12.00 -106.65 -25.52
N LEU A 714 13.24 -106.49 -25.06
CA LEU A 714 14.42 -107.04 -25.74
C LEU A 714 14.43 -108.58 -25.71
N ARG A 715 13.92 -109.19 -24.63
CA ARG A 715 13.73 -110.66 -24.56
C ARG A 715 12.68 -111.17 -25.54
N GLN A 716 11.61 -110.42 -25.78
CA GLN A 716 10.62 -110.80 -26.80
C GLN A 716 11.17 -110.73 -28.22
N ILE A 717 12.05 -109.77 -28.54
CA ILE A 717 12.75 -109.70 -29.83
C ILE A 717 13.60 -110.95 -30.06
N ILE A 718 14.39 -111.36 -29.06
CA ILE A 718 15.19 -112.60 -29.11
C ILE A 718 14.28 -113.82 -29.36
N LYS A 719 13.11 -113.85 -28.72
CA LYS A 719 12.15 -114.97 -28.82
C LYS A 719 11.46 -115.04 -30.19
N LEU A 720 11.20 -113.88 -30.83
CA LEU A 720 10.60 -113.76 -32.16
C LEU A 720 11.58 -114.07 -33.29
N ALA A 721 12.84 -113.60 -33.20
CA ALA A 721 13.89 -113.90 -34.16
C ALA A 721 14.18 -115.42 -34.26
N LYS A 722 13.95 -116.16 -33.17
CA LYS A 722 14.07 -117.63 -33.12
C LYS A 722 12.87 -118.38 -33.75
N LYS A 723 11.75 -117.72 -34.08
CA LYS A 723 10.45 -118.39 -34.38
C LYS A 723 9.90 -118.24 -35.82
N LEU A 724 10.52 -117.45 -36.70
CA LEU A 724 10.05 -117.23 -38.09
C LEU A 724 11.12 -117.60 -39.14
N PRO A 725 10.74 -118.14 -40.33
CA PRO A 725 11.69 -118.52 -41.38
C PRO A 725 12.38 -117.30 -42.03
N LYS A 726 13.66 -117.45 -42.37
CA LYS A 726 14.51 -116.41 -43.00
C LYS A 726 13.94 -115.95 -44.36
N PRO A 727 13.96 -114.64 -44.67
CA PRO A 727 13.49 -114.14 -45.97
C PRO A 727 14.37 -114.67 -47.11
N SER A 728 13.75 -114.99 -48.25
CA SER A 728 14.46 -115.23 -49.52
C SER A 728 14.94 -113.89 -50.07
N CYS A 729 16.12 -113.49 -49.64
CA CYS A 729 16.85 -112.36 -50.18
C CYS A 729 18.20 -112.85 -50.71
N LEU A 730 18.64 -112.35 -51.85
CA LEU A 730 19.94 -112.70 -52.44
C LEU A 730 21.08 -112.26 -51.52
N ASP A 731 21.93 -113.24 -51.20
CA ASP A 731 23.06 -113.19 -50.27
C ASP A 731 24.23 -112.34 -50.81
N LYS A 732 25.03 -111.86 -49.85
CA LYS A 732 26.35 -111.21 -49.91
C LYS A 732 27.02 -111.04 -51.27
N SER A 733 27.12 -109.79 -51.75
CA SER A 733 28.40 -109.17 -52.16
C SER A 733 28.21 -107.66 -52.34
N LEU A 734 29.24 -106.86 -52.01
CA LEU A 734 29.28 -105.38 -51.92
C LEU A 734 28.68 -104.85 -50.60
N ALA A 735 29.43 -104.46 -49.57
CA ALA A 735 30.60 -103.62 -49.60
C ALA A 735 31.54 -103.90 -48.41
N ARG A 736 32.74 -104.37 -48.73
CA ARG A 736 33.98 -104.21 -47.95
C ARG A 736 34.99 -103.65 -48.95
N THR A 737 35.78 -102.64 -48.56
CA THR A 737 36.69 -101.77 -49.37
C THR A 737 35.98 -100.61 -50.08
N ALA A 738 36.46 -99.36 -50.14
CA ALA A 738 37.67 -98.66 -49.69
C ALA A 738 37.26 -97.17 -49.46
N GLY A 739 37.92 -96.37 -48.60
CA GLY A 739 39.11 -95.62 -48.99
C GLY A 739 38.79 -94.45 -49.93
N THR A 740 38.73 -93.24 -49.38
CA THR A 740 39.00 -91.90 -49.98
C THR A 740 38.84 -91.68 -51.50
N GLY A 741 38.05 -90.65 -51.87
CA GLY A 741 38.36 -89.77 -53.01
C GLY A 741 37.49 -89.86 -54.29
N GLN A 742 36.61 -88.86 -54.44
CA GLN A 742 36.16 -88.16 -55.66
C GLN A 742 35.55 -88.86 -56.91
N MET A 743 34.42 -88.26 -57.33
CA MET A 743 33.95 -87.92 -58.70
C MET A 743 33.30 -88.99 -59.60
N ALA A 744 31.99 -88.78 -59.77
CA ALA A 744 31.22 -88.61 -61.01
C ALA A 744 31.22 -89.64 -62.18
N SER A 745 29.97 -89.97 -62.56
CA SER A 745 29.43 -90.22 -63.91
C SER A 745 29.68 -91.57 -64.60
N SER A 746 28.65 -92.42 -64.70
CA SER A 746 27.70 -92.47 -65.84
C SER A 746 27.11 -93.88 -66.12
N LEU A 747 25.90 -93.85 -66.70
CA LEU A 747 25.22 -94.83 -67.60
C LEU A 747 24.36 -96.00 -67.05
N ALA A 748 23.04 -95.73 -67.05
CA ALA A 748 21.98 -96.30 -67.90
C ALA A 748 21.66 -97.83 -67.97
N GLN A 749 20.41 -98.12 -67.58
CA GLN A 749 19.38 -99.03 -68.15
C GLN A 749 19.62 -100.54 -68.28
N SER A 750 18.80 -101.31 -67.54
CA SER A 750 18.19 -102.56 -68.01
C SER A 750 16.85 -102.81 -67.31
N ALA A 751 15.83 -103.16 -68.10
CA ALA A 751 14.49 -103.56 -67.63
C ALA A 751 14.56 -104.89 -66.89
N ASP A 752 14.18 -104.90 -65.62
CA ASP A 752 13.85 -106.12 -64.88
C ASP A 752 12.95 -105.76 -63.68
N VAL A 753 12.04 -106.68 -63.34
CA VAL A 753 11.03 -106.56 -62.27
C VAL A 753 11.68 -106.07 -60.95
N PRO A 754 11.09 -105.09 -60.22
CA PRO A 754 11.82 -104.36 -59.18
C PRO A 754 12.27 -105.24 -58.01
N LYS A 755 13.60 -105.36 -57.89
CA LYS A 755 14.33 -106.04 -56.81
C LYS A 755 13.97 -105.43 -55.45
N ILE A 756 13.38 -106.25 -54.56
CA ILE A 756 12.94 -105.84 -53.21
C ILE A 756 14.18 -105.68 -52.30
N PRO A 757 14.36 -104.54 -51.59
CA PRO A 757 15.42 -104.39 -50.59
C PRO A 757 15.17 -105.28 -49.36
N CYS A 758 16.23 -105.86 -48.80
CA CYS A 758 16.18 -106.81 -47.69
C CYS A 758 15.63 -106.16 -46.41
N LEU A 759 14.32 -106.25 -46.17
CA LEU A 759 13.67 -105.72 -44.97
C LEU A 759 13.64 -106.79 -43.86
N THR A 760 14.60 -106.73 -42.95
CA THR A 760 14.69 -107.62 -41.78
C THR A 760 13.86 -107.15 -40.59
N LEU A 761 13.62 -105.84 -40.45
CA LEU A 761 12.79 -105.26 -39.41
C LEU A 761 12.16 -103.94 -39.90
N LEU A 762 10.97 -103.60 -39.39
CA LEU A 762 10.40 -102.26 -39.50
C LEU A 762 10.64 -101.49 -38.20
N THR A 763 11.20 -100.29 -38.32
CA THR A 763 11.49 -99.43 -37.17
C THR A 763 10.57 -98.22 -37.13
N ALA A 764 10.33 -97.70 -35.92
CA ALA A 764 9.56 -96.47 -35.73
C ALA A 764 10.34 -95.27 -36.27
N GLY A 765 9.73 -94.48 -37.16
CA GLY A 765 10.29 -93.22 -37.62
C GLY A 765 10.00 -92.03 -36.69
N LYS A 766 10.63 -90.88 -36.98
CA LYS A 766 10.57 -89.66 -36.14
C LYS A 766 9.15 -89.21 -35.73
N ASN A 767 8.14 -89.45 -36.57
CA ASN A 767 6.74 -89.08 -36.32
C ASN A 767 5.82 -90.28 -36.04
N PHE A 768 6.38 -91.45 -35.73
CA PHE A 768 5.63 -92.70 -35.64
C PHE A 768 4.49 -92.65 -34.61
N LYS A 769 4.70 -92.05 -33.43
CA LYS A 769 3.63 -91.91 -32.41
C LYS A 769 2.39 -91.20 -32.94
N ALA A 770 2.58 -90.09 -33.66
CA ALA A 770 1.48 -89.34 -34.23
C ALA A 770 0.77 -90.16 -35.33
N HIS A 771 1.53 -90.78 -36.23
CA HIS A 771 0.99 -91.61 -37.30
C HIS A 771 0.29 -92.88 -36.79
N TYR A 772 0.80 -93.52 -35.74
CA TYR A 772 0.16 -94.67 -35.09
C TYR A 772 -1.20 -94.27 -34.53
N LEU A 773 -1.25 -93.17 -33.76
CA LEU A 773 -2.50 -92.68 -33.18
C LEU A 773 -3.53 -92.27 -34.25
N SER A 774 -3.09 -91.70 -35.38
CA SER A 774 -3.97 -91.22 -36.44
C SER A 774 -4.35 -92.26 -37.50
N HIS A 775 -3.54 -93.31 -37.70
CA HIS A 775 -3.70 -94.25 -38.81
C HIS A 775 -3.89 -95.71 -38.40
N LYS A 776 -3.80 -96.06 -37.10
CA LYS A 776 -4.00 -97.45 -36.66
C LYS A 776 -5.30 -98.06 -37.16
N SER A 777 -6.40 -97.28 -37.19
CA SER A 777 -7.70 -97.72 -37.68
C SER A 777 -7.66 -98.25 -39.12
N LEU A 778 -6.78 -97.71 -39.98
CA LEU A 778 -6.63 -98.19 -41.36
C LEU A 778 -6.16 -99.66 -41.41
N LEU A 779 -5.27 -100.05 -40.50
CA LEU A 779 -4.75 -101.42 -40.42
C LEU A 779 -5.67 -102.33 -39.59
N GLU A 780 -6.38 -101.77 -38.59
CA GLU A 780 -7.43 -102.48 -37.86
C GLU A 780 -8.55 -102.92 -38.80
N ASP A 781 -8.97 -102.06 -39.73
CA ASP A 781 -10.01 -102.35 -40.71
C ASP A 781 -9.60 -103.47 -41.69
N VAL A 782 -8.31 -103.53 -42.07
CA VAL A 782 -7.78 -104.55 -43.00
C VAL A 782 -7.55 -105.90 -42.31
N LEU A 783 -7.04 -105.90 -41.08
CA LEU A 783 -6.68 -107.13 -40.35
C LEU A 783 -7.77 -107.63 -39.40
N GLY A 784 -8.85 -106.86 -39.21
CA GLY A 784 -9.95 -107.21 -38.31
C GLY A 784 -9.56 -107.30 -36.83
N LYS A 785 -8.47 -106.64 -36.42
CA LYS A 785 -7.94 -106.67 -35.04
C LYS A 785 -7.82 -105.26 -34.45
N LYS A 786 -7.88 -105.14 -33.12
CA LYS A 786 -7.68 -103.86 -32.40
C LYS A 786 -6.25 -103.75 -31.88
N TYR A 787 -5.61 -102.58 -32.10
CA TYR A 787 -4.27 -102.32 -31.60
C TYR A 787 -4.28 -101.69 -30.19
N PRO A 788 -3.29 -101.99 -29.32
CA PRO A 788 -3.20 -101.44 -27.96
C PRO A 788 -3.18 -99.90 -27.90
N LYS A 789 -3.37 -99.31 -26.70
CA LYS A 789 -3.13 -97.86 -26.56
C LYS A 789 -1.62 -97.62 -26.72
N TRP A 790 -1.22 -96.45 -27.22
CA TRP A 790 0.21 -96.14 -27.42
C TRP A 790 1.07 -96.41 -26.18
N LYS A 791 0.53 -96.13 -24.99
CA LYS A 791 1.22 -96.34 -23.71
C LYS A 791 1.45 -97.82 -23.34
N ASP A 792 0.77 -98.75 -24.01
CA ASP A 792 0.78 -100.16 -23.68
C ASP A 792 1.90 -100.91 -24.42
N ASP A 793 2.18 -100.57 -25.70
CA ASP A 793 3.22 -101.25 -26.50
C ASP A 793 4.01 -100.32 -27.46
N GLU A 794 3.79 -99.00 -27.39
CA GLU A 794 4.43 -97.99 -28.26
C GLU A 794 4.31 -98.29 -29.77
N GLY A 795 3.24 -99.00 -30.17
CA GLY A 795 3.00 -99.36 -31.56
C GLY A 795 3.89 -100.48 -32.10
N ALA A 796 4.57 -101.23 -31.22
CA ALA A 796 5.41 -102.37 -31.62
C ALA A 796 4.61 -103.45 -32.35
N THR A 797 3.42 -103.82 -31.87
CA THR A 797 2.56 -104.81 -32.52
C THR A 797 2.14 -104.36 -33.92
N PHE A 798 1.98 -103.06 -34.13
CA PHE A 798 1.60 -102.47 -35.42
C PHE A 798 2.73 -102.53 -36.46
N LEU A 799 3.98 -102.32 -36.06
CA LEU A 799 5.13 -102.48 -36.96
C LEU A 799 5.39 -103.94 -37.32
N ILE A 800 5.17 -104.86 -36.37
CA ILE A 800 5.32 -106.31 -36.60
C ILE A 800 4.32 -106.80 -37.66
N ASP A 801 3.06 -106.41 -37.56
CA ASP A 801 2.03 -106.81 -38.52
C ASP A 801 2.26 -106.23 -39.93
N LEU A 802 2.73 -105.00 -40.03
CA LEU A 802 3.10 -104.42 -41.33
C LEU A 802 4.27 -105.19 -41.97
N LEU A 803 5.26 -105.60 -41.17
CA LEU A 803 6.36 -106.43 -41.64
C LEU A 803 5.87 -107.81 -42.08
N GLU A 804 4.92 -108.40 -41.35
CA GLU A 804 4.27 -109.65 -41.71
C GLU A 804 3.48 -109.53 -43.02
N MET A 805 2.77 -108.42 -43.26
CA MET A 805 2.06 -108.17 -44.52
C MET A 805 3.02 -108.00 -45.71
N ILE A 806 4.20 -107.40 -45.51
CA ILE A 806 5.26 -107.37 -46.55
C ILE A 806 5.78 -108.78 -46.81
N ARG A 807 6.10 -109.55 -45.76
CA ARG A 807 6.68 -110.89 -45.88
C ARG A 807 5.72 -111.94 -46.44
N SER A 808 4.44 -111.82 -46.14
CA SER A 808 3.38 -112.67 -46.68
C SER A 808 2.99 -112.33 -48.12
N GLY A 809 3.53 -111.24 -48.69
CA GLY A 809 3.22 -110.79 -50.05
C GLY A 809 1.92 -110.00 -50.18
N LYS A 810 1.20 -109.75 -49.06
CA LYS A 810 -0.01 -108.90 -49.05
C LYS A 810 0.31 -107.45 -49.44
N PHE A 811 1.50 -106.97 -49.11
CA PHE A 811 2.05 -105.71 -49.63
C PHE A 811 3.05 -105.97 -50.76
N VAL A 812 2.76 -105.45 -51.95
CA VAL A 812 3.61 -105.61 -53.14
C VAL A 812 4.44 -104.34 -53.34
N TYR A 813 5.76 -104.49 -53.49
CA TYR A 813 6.66 -103.38 -53.79
C TYR A 813 6.36 -102.80 -55.19
N LYS A 814 6.23 -101.47 -55.27
CA LYS A 814 5.91 -100.75 -56.52
C LYS A 814 7.07 -99.90 -57.04
N GLY A 815 8.13 -99.71 -56.27
CA GLY A 815 9.28 -98.88 -56.63
C GLY A 815 9.56 -97.78 -55.60
N MET A 816 10.47 -96.88 -55.94
CA MET A 816 10.75 -95.66 -55.18
C MET A 816 9.77 -94.55 -55.57
N GLY A 817 9.31 -93.75 -54.62
CA GLY A 817 8.40 -92.62 -54.87
C GLY A 817 8.54 -91.53 -53.82
N THR A 818 8.15 -90.30 -54.16
CA THR A 818 8.14 -89.17 -53.21
C THR A 818 6.72 -88.73 -52.88
N LEU A 819 6.49 -88.38 -51.61
CA LEU A 819 5.18 -87.93 -51.10
C LEU A 819 4.85 -86.47 -51.47
N ASN A 820 5.86 -85.63 -51.78
CA ASN A 820 5.69 -84.25 -52.25
C ASN A 820 6.99 -83.71 -52.89
N LYS A 821 6.94 -82.53 -53.52
CA LYS A 821 8.08 -81.95 -54.29
C LYS A 821 9.36 -81.69 -53.47
N THR A 822 9.30 -81.68 -52.14
CA THR A 822 10.44 -81.34 -51.27
C THR A 822 10.90 -82.50 -50.38
N ALA A 823 10.19 -83.63 -50.40
CA ALA A 823 10.53 -84.82 -49.62
C ALA A 823 11.44 -85.77 -50.41
N GLY A 824 12.40 -86.38 -49.72
CA GLY A 824 13.27 -87.42 -50.30
C GLY A 824 12.51 -88.69 -50.73
N PRO A 825 13.10 -89.55 -51.56
CA PRO A 825 12.42 -90.75 -52.06
C PRO A 825 12.23 -91.81 -50.97
N GLY A 826 11.08 -92.48 -50.98
CA GLY A 826 10.74 -93.60 -50.11
C GLY A 826 10.33 -94.85 -50.89
N LEU A 827 10.42 -96.01 -50.25
CA LEU A 827 9.98 -97.30 -50.76
C LEU A 827 8.44 -97.38 -50.69
N ILE A 828 7.80 -97.61 -51.84
CA ILE A 828 6.35 -97.66 -51.95
C ILE A 828 5.87 -99.10 -52.04
N PHE A 829 5.03 -99.51 -51.08
CA PHE A 829 4.35 -100.80 -51.07
C PHE A 829 2.83 -100.58 -51.18
N ARG A 830 2.15 -101.35 -52.04
CA ARG A 830 0.70 -101.27 -52.22
C ARG A 830 0.06 -102.65 -52.11
N GLY A 831 -1.07 -102.72 -51.40
CA GLY A 831 -1.77 -103.97 -51.13
C GLY A 831 -2.94 -103.78 -50.18
N GLU A 832 -3.97 -104.60 -50.29
CA GLU A 832 -5.15 -104.59 -49.40
C GLU A 832 -5.83 -103.21 -49.26
N GLY A 833 -5.82 -102.40 -50.34
CA GLY A 833 -6.40 -101.04 -50.32
C GLY A 833 -5.57 -100.00 -49.55
N LEU A 834 -4.35 -100.34 -49.14
CA LEU A 834 -3.42 -99.48 -48.43
C LEU A 834 -2.13 -99.24 -49.21
N THR A 835 -1.54 -98.06 -49.01
CA THR A 835 -0.20 -97.70 -49.48
C THR A 835 0.69 -97.47 -48.26
N LEU A 836 1.69 -98.32 -48.09
CA LEU A 836 2.73 -98.19 -47.08
C LEU A 836 3.96 -97.52 -47.69
N VAL A 837 4.45 -96.48 -47.02
CA VAL A 837 5.67 -95.76 -47.42
C VAL A 837 6.74 -95.93 -46.34
N LEU A 838 7.91 -96.41 -46.74
CA LEU A 838 9.05 -96.63 -45.86
C LEU A 838 10.25 -95.80 -46.33
N LYS A 839 11.11 -95.36 -45.41
CA LYS A 839 12.46 -94.90 -45.77
C LYS A 839 13.42 -96.07 -45.71
N ALA A 840 14.36 -96.14 -46.66
CA ALA A 840 15.39 -97.17 -46.65
C ALA A 840 16.28 -97.03 -45.39
N PRO A 841 16.65 -98.13 -44.70
CA PRO A 841 16.41 -99.54 -45.06
C PRO A 841 15.12 -100.17 -44.51
N GLY A 842 14.24 -99.45 -43.80
CA GLY A 842 13.01 -100.00 -43.22
C GLY A 842 12.32 -99.15 -42.16
N GLU A 843 12.58 -97.84 -42.14
CA GLU A 843 11.95 -96.92 -41.18
C GLU A 843 10.53 -96.58 -41.65
N PHE A 844 9.55 -96.76 -40.76
CA PHE A 844 8.16 -96.41 -41.04
C PHE A 844 8.02 -94.91 -41.27
N TRP A 845 7.52 -94.52 -42.43
CA TRP A 845 7.22 -93.13 -42.73
C TRP A 845 5.73 -92.83 -42.55
N THR A 846 4.86 -93.51 -43.30
CA THR A 846 3.41 -93.32 -43.20
C THR A 846 2.64 -94.50 -43.80
N LEU A 847 1.36 -94.61 -43.44
CA LEU A 847 0.40 -95.56 -43.98
C LEU A 847 -0.82 -94.79 -44.49
N LEU A 848 -1.19 -95.01 -45.74
CA LEU A 848 -2.23 -94.25 -46.45
C LEU A 848 -3.30 -95.21 -47.01
N LYS A 849 -4.51 -94.71 -47.22
CA LYS A 849 -5.54 -95.42 -48.00
C LYS A 849 -5.24 -95.24 -49.49
N SER A 850 -5.04 -96.35 -50.22
CA SER A 850 -4.71 -96.30 -51.65
C SER A 850 -5.82 -95.61 -52.46
N GLY A 851 -5.41 -94.86 -53.48
CA GLY A 851 -6.30 -94.16 -54.41
C GLY A 851 -6.95 -92.89 -53.85
N THR A 852 -6.54 -92.40 -52.67
CA THR A 852 -7.13 -91.21 -52.05
C THR A 852 -6.09 -90.25 -51.46
N GLY A 853 -6.45 -88.97 -51.34
CA GLY A 853 -5.69 -87.97 -50.58
C GLY A 853 -4.21 -87.87 -50.97
N MET A 854 -3.32 -88.15 -50.03
CA MET A 854 -1.87 -88.04 -50.21
C MET A 854 -1.28 -89.16 -51.09
N ASP A 855 -1.94 -90.31 -51.23
CA ASP A 855 -1.47 -91.40 -52.10
C ASP A 855 -1.53 -91.00 -53.60
N LEU A 856 -2.53 -90.21 -53.99
CA LEU A 856 -2.65 -89.67 -55.36
C LEU A 856 -1.57 -88.65 -55.72
N LYS A 857 -0.88 -88.09 -54.71
CA LYS A 857 0.20 -87.12 -54.90
C LYS A 857 1.58 -87.78 -54.98
N ILE A 858 1.67 -89.11 -54.81
CA ILE A 858 2.93 -89.84 -54.89
C ILE A 858 3.42 -89.84 -56.34
N VAL A 859 4.62 -89.31 -56.55
CA VAL A 859 5.32 -89.37 -57.84
C VAL A 859 6.37 -90.48 -57.75
N MET A 860 6.24 -91.51 -58.59
CA MET A 860 7.22 -92.60 -58.67
C MET A 860 8.52 -92.07 -59.29
N VAL A 861 9.65 -92.41 -58.67
CA VAL A 861 11.00 -92.05 -59.12
C VAL A 861 11.55 -93.25 -59.88
N GLY A 862 11.69 -93.11 -61.20
CA GLY A 862 12.19 -94.13 -62.11
C GLY A 862 13.71 -94.23 -62.13
#